data_AF-A0A7I4XW98-F1
#
_entry.id   AF-A0A7I4XW98-F1
#
_cell.length_a   1.000
_cell.length_b   1.000
_cell.length_c   1.000
_cell.angle_alpha   90.00
_cell.angle_beta   90.00
_cell.angle_gamma   90.00
#
_symmetry.space_group_name_H-M   'P 1'
#
loop_
_entity.id
_entity.type
_entity.pdbx_description
1 polymer ?
#
loop_
_entity_poly.entity_id
_entity_poly.type
_entity_poly.pdbx_seq_one_letter_code
_entity_poly.pdbx_strand_id
1 'polypeptide(L)'
;MPRLKQERSWKLFDKVPPNLFSLVREAVSLRQKVVATRQSLKFLQRCRTTGMLPRFISNKKIGATCSLSEDHPKITSIYRSILSAVIKEKQRVLYSSLLKCVSKERACQRLLRDQTWRRIEGESRRICNSIRLAAKSALCAKYERLCKSHHENAHSHETHPTTVHHDRSHETRGDGNLVRVTVLGNTDLSSNALNVLNLGPSFALAQNVNAHTFRKVVGGLQRFRDLLRTKSRRDHELQTSNPKRNLITSVPFPRNFYKEPPPVPEADIKFKILSAGVLTVLNQNGRPRGTNLTYNQRQGLKELRELRSNGTLRISVSDKGGEFVVMSQTLDRAITELHLSDSSVYRRVTEKDFSSQCSRLSHIWLSVAKSADIDEKLVSRLRLHSPNCPVFYSLIKTHKLSSNEALSTSPDTFKIRPIISCVGGPTDRISWFLNNIVSQLLPMVPSHLPSTKHFLELLRGSDLGKNNVIESFDVVSLYTNVQNEQALQALSEMLDRHADNINTFGLSKMHIMTLVKECLTCNIFKWAGQYFSQVRGLAMGQRLAPVLAVCFMGRIEEPVLQRKPLMYCRYIDDCFIVTSTQFEMDECFRIMNEQSQYIKLTREVPRDGWLPYLNTQVKVSSGVVSVKWYRKTSSKNILLHATSAHPQAVKRAVVSNMLRTATSVCTGEAERLESRRLA
;
A
#
# COMPACT_ATOMS: atom_id res chain seq x y z
N MET A 1 34.95 9.70 20.06
CA MET A 1 34.08 10.88 20.26
C MET A 1 34.56 12.06 19.41
N PRO A 2 33.68 12.88 18.82
CA PRO A 2 34.12 14.03 18.03
C PRO A 2 34.74 15.11 18.95
N ARG A 3 35.94 15.58 18.61
CA ARG A 3 36.75 16.51 19.42
C ARG A 3 36.44 17.97 19.02
N LEU A 4 36.28 18.86 19.99
CA LEU A 4 36.26 20.31 19.77
C LEU A 4 37.69 20.77 19.50
N LYS A 5 37.92 21.46 18.37
CA LYS A 5 39.28 21.82 17.90
C LYS A 5 39.71 23.24 18.25
N GLN A 6 38.80 24.11 18.66
CA GLN A 6 39.09 25.51 18.97
C GLN A 6 38.87 25.78 20.46
N GLU A 7 39.84 26.41 21.10
CA GLU A 7 39.83 26.75 22.52
C GLU A 7 38.59 27.59 22.92
N ARG A 8 38.19 28.52 22.04
CA ARG A 8 36.96 29.32 22.18
C ARG A 8 35.66 28.49 22.21
N SER A 9 35.67 27.25 21.73
CA SER A 9 34.51 26.36 21.83
C SER A 9 34.26 25.85 23.24
N TRP A 10 35.30 25.79 24.09
CA TRP A 10 35.19 25.33 25.48
C TRP A 10 34.55 26.37 26.42
N LYS A 11 34.65 27.67 26.06
CA LYS A 11 33.94 28.77 26.77
C LYS A 11 32.41 28.71 26.63
N LEU A 12 31.88 27.86 25.73
CA LEU A 12 30.44 27.64 25.60
C LEU A 12 29.85 26.84 26.77
N PHE A 13 30.69 26.21 27.59
CA PHE A 13 30.25 25.25 28.60
C PHE A 13 30.18 25.82 30.02
N ASP A 14 30.61 27.06 30.25
CA ASP A 14 30.75 27.67 31.59
C ASP A 14 29.45 27.75 32.41
N LYS A 15 28.28 27.61 31.78
CA LYS A 15 26.96 27.55 32.46
C LYS A 15 26.16 26.28 32.12
N VAL A 16 26.84 25.23 31.66
CA VAL A 16 26.21 23.94 31.34
C VAL A 16 26.34 23.01 32.56
N PRO A 17 25.23 22.46 33.07
CA PRO A 17 25.28 21.47 34.14
C PRO A 17 26.18 20.27 33.79
N PRO A 18 27.02 19.75 34.71
CA PRO A 18 27.97 18.67 34.41
C PRO A 18 27.32 17.42 33.79
N ASN A 19 26.12 17.06 34.25
CA ASN A 19 25.33 15.93 33.73
C ASN A 19 24.86 16.10 32.27
N LEU A 20 24.83 17.34 31.74
CA LEU A 20 24.43 17.64 30.36
C LEU A 20 25.62 18.00 29.46
N PHE A 21 26.83 18.06 30.00
CA PHE A 21 28.04 18.48 29.29
C PHE A 21 28.32 17.63 28.04
N SER A 22 28.18 16.31 28.16
CA SER A 22 28.39 15.38 27.04
C SER A 22 27.42 15.63 25.88
N LEU A 23 26.14 15.90 26.20
CA LEU A 23 25.09 16.17 25.23
C LEU A 23 25.35 17.47 24.46
N VAL A 24 25.67 18.55 25.17
CA VAL A 24 25.97 19.86 24.57
C VAL A 24 27.22 19.78 23.71
N ARG A 25 28.25 19.05 24.18
CA ARG A 25 29.51 18.86 23.45
C ARG A 25 29.29 18.12 22.14
N GLU A 26 28.49 17.07 22.17
CA GLU A 26 28.11 16.34 20.96
C GLU A 26 27.33 17.22 19.98
N ALA A 27 26.35 18.00 20.46
CA ALA A 27 25.56 18.90 19.62
C ALA A 27 26.44 19.95 18.92
N VAL A 28 27.27 20.68 19.68
CA VAL A 28 28.15 21.74 19.15
C VAL A 28 29.20 21.15 18.20
N SER A 29 29.82 20.01 18.55
CA SER A 29 30.83 19.37 17.71
C SER A 29 30.23 18.85 16.39
N LEU A 30 29.02 18.28 16.43
CA LEU A 30 28.29 17.87 15.23
C LEU A 30 27.96 19.07 14.34
N ARG A 31 27.55 20.21 14.91
CA ARG A 31 27.25 21.44 14.16
C ARG A 31 28.48 21.95 13.40
N GLN A 32 29.63 22.00 14.07
CA GLN A 32 30.91 22.36 13.45
C GLN A 32 31.29 21.38 12.31
N LYS A 33 31.14 20.07 12.54
CA LYS A 33 31.43 19.03 11.54
C LYS A 33 30.54 19.13 10.31
N VAL A 34 29.24 19.41 10.48
CA VAL A 34 28.29 19.64 9.40
C VAL A 34 28.73 20.81 8.53
N VAL A 35 29.14 21.93 9.14
CA VAL A 35 29.59 23.12 8.42
C VAL A 35 30.85 22.86 7.59
N ALA A 36 31.87 22.22 8.18
CA ALA A 36 33.10 21.87 7.46
C ALA A 36 32.84 20.86 6.31
N THR A 37 31.98 19.87 6.55
CA THR A 37 31.61 18.86 5.53
C THR A 37 30.84 19.49 4.37
N ARG A 38 29.96 20.48 4.62
CA ARG A 38 29.28 21.24 3.57
C ARG A 38 30.25 21.97 2.65
N GLN A 39 31.30 22.61 3.19
CA GLN A 39 32.30 23.28 2.34
C GLN A 39 33.12 22.29 1.51
N SER A 40 33.51 21.15 2.11
CA SER A 40 34.19 20.08 1.38
C SER A 40 33.34 19.53 0.23
N LEU A 41 32.02 19.39 0.43
CA LEU A 41 31.10 18.95 -0.61
C LEU A 41 30.98 19.97 -1.75
N LYS A 42 30.88 21.27 -1.42
CA LYS A 42 30.86 22.35 -2.44
C LYS A 42 32.13 22.34 -3.29
N PHE A 43 33.29 22.14 -2.68
CA PHE A 43 34.56 21.98 -3.39
C PHE A 43 34.54 20.80 -4.37
N LEU A 44 34.14 19.61 -3.92
CA LEU A 44 34.09 18.42 -4.78
C LEU A 44 33.07 18.56 -5.93
N GLN A 45 31.92 19.20 -5.66
CA GLN A 45 30.93 19.50 -6.68
C GLN A 45 31.47 20.48 -7.73
N ARG A 46 32.21 21.51 -7.30
CA ARG A 46 32.90 22.44 -8.20
C ARG A 46 33.91 21.72 -9.08
N CYS A 47 34.75 20.86 -8.51
CA CYS A 47 35.68 20.02 -9.28
C CYS A 47 34.98 19.17 -10.35
N ARG A 48 33.84 18.56 -10.01
CA ARG A 48 33.06 17.77 -10.97
C ARG A 48 32.48 18.60 -12.11
N THR A 49 31.95 19.80 -11.82
CA THR A 49 31.34 20.66 -12.84
C THR A 49 32.38 21.25 -13.80
N THR A 50 33.60 21.48 -13.32
CA THR A 50 34.69 22.05 -14.13
C THR A 50 35.64 21.00 -14.70
N GLY A 51 35.32 19.71 -14.60
CA GLY A 51 36.14 18.62 -15.12
C GLY A 51 37.46 18.37 -14.36
N MET A 52 37.71 19.11 -13.28
CA MET A 52 38.94 19.03 -12.50
C MET A 52 38.96 17.82 -11.56
N LEU A 53 40.08 17.10 -11.50
CA LEU A 53 40.27 15.98 -10.56
C LEU A 53 41.02 16.43 -9.30
N PRO A 54 40.44 16.25 -8.09
CA PRO A 54 41.17 16.50 -6.85
C PRO A 54 42.42 15.61 -6.71
N ARG A 55 43.53 16.17 -6.20
CA ARG A 55 44.81 15.44 -6.04
C ARG A 55 44.73 14.09 -5.32
N PHE A 56 43.84 13.94 -4.34
CA PHE A 56 43.69 12.65 -3.62
C PHE A 56 43.07 11.53 -4.49
N ILE A 57 42.49 11.88 -5.64
CA ILE A 57 41.98 10.97 -6.65
C ILE A 57 43.02 10.77 -7.75
N SER A 58 43.57 11.86 -8.30
CA SER A 58 44.56 11.77 -9.39
C SER A 58 45.89 11.16 -8.95
N ASN A 59 46.30 11.33 -7.69
CA ASN A 59 47.54 10.72 -7.15
C ASN A 59 47.45 9.19 -7.01
N LYS A 60 46.31 8.56 -7.33
CA LYS A 60 46.16 7.11 -7.31
C LYS A 60 46.82 6.41 -8.51
N LYS A 61 47.23 7.15 -9.55
CA LYS A 61 47.94 6.65 -10.75
C LYS A 61 47.37 5.32 -11.28
N ILE A 62 46.06 5.30 -11.50
CA ILE A 62 45.30 4.11 -11.90
C ILE A 62 45.65 3.68 -13.33
N GLY A 63 46.01 4.62 -14.21
CA GLY A 63 46.52 4.31 -15.55
C GLY A 63 47.81 3.50 -15.48
N ALA A 64 48.77 3.91 -14.65
CA ALA A 64 50.03 3.19 -14.45
C ALA A 64 49.82 1.75 -13.93
N THR A 65 48.77 1.53 -13.13
CA THR A 65 48.40 0.20 -12.61
C THR A 65 47.79 -0.70 -13.69
N CYS A 66 47.19 -0.11 -14.72
CA CYS A 66 46.49 -0.79 -15.80
C CYS A 66 47.28 -0.78 -17.12
N SER A 67 48.54 -0.37 -17.11
CA SER A 67 49.39 -0.17 -18.31
C SER A 67 48.76 0.72 -19.37
N LEU A 68 47.97 1.72 -18.96
CA LEU A 68 47.31 2.69 -19.82
C LEU A 68 47.77 4.11 -19.48
N SER A 69 47.79 5.01 -20.46
CA SER A 69 48.01 6.44 -20.19
C SER A 69 46.95 6.97 -19.23
N GLU A 70 47.34 7.87 -18.32
CA GLU A 70 46.42 8.51 -17.37
C GLU A 70 45.33 9.34 -18.07
N ASP A 71 45.62 9.82 -19.29
CA ASP A 71 44.69 10.57 -20.13
C ASP A 71 43.78 9.67 -20.98
N HIS A 72 43.98 8.35 -20.95
CA HIS A 72 43.19 7.40 -21.72
C HIS A 72 41.69 7.51 -21.35
N PRO A 73 40.75 7.57 -22.31
CA PRO A 73 39.32 7.83 -22.04
C PRO A 73 38.69 6.90 -20.98
N LYS A 74 39.10 5.63 -20.96
CA LYS A 74 38.66 4.64 -19.96
C LYS A 74 39.16 4.99 -18.53
N ILE A 75 40.40 5.46 -18.39
CA ILE A 75 40.97 5.86 -17.10
C ILE A 75 40.32 7.16 -16.60
N THR A 76 40.15 8.14 -17.49
CA THR A 76 39.41 9.38 -17.20
C THR A 76 37.97 9.12 -16.75
N SER A 77 37.29 8.16 -17.38
CA SER A 77 35.94 7.71 -16.96
C SER A 77 35.92 7.08 -15.56
N ILE A 78 36.94 6.29 -15.22
CA ILE A 78 37.11 5.70 -13.89
C ILE A 78 37.33 6.80 -12.84
N TYR A 79 38.21 7.79 -13.10
CA TYR A 79 38.42 8.90 -12.17
C TYR A 79 37.17 9.75 -11.94
N ARG A 80 36.40 10.04 -12.99
CA ARG A 80 35.10 10.73 -12.89
C ARG A 80 34.08 9.91 -12.07
N SER A 81 34.11 8.59 -12.20
CA SER A 81 33.29 7.68 -11.41
C SER A 81 33.70 7.68 -9.93
N ILE A 82 35.00 7.66 -9.63
CA ILE A 82 35.53 7.76 -8.26
C ILE A 82 35.14 9.10 -7.63
N LEU A 83 35.30 10.23 -8.35
CA LEU A 83 34.87 11.54 -7.87
C LEU A 83 33.37 11.57 -7.55
N SER A 84 32.54 10.99 -8.42
CA SER A 84 31.09 10.86 -8.20
C SER A 84 30.75 9.99 -6.99
N ALA A 85 31.50 8.92 -6.74
CA ALA A 85 31.35 8.07 -5.56
C ALA A 85 31.74 8.80 -4.27
N VAL A 86 32.86 9.54 -4.27
CA VAL A 86 33.32 10.33 -3.12
C VAL A 86 32.33 11.44 -2.78
N ILE A 87 31.75 12.11 -3.78
CA ILE A 87 30.68 13.11 -3.57
C ILE A 87 29.47 12.47 -2.88
N LYS A 88 29.01 11.31 -3.37
CA LYS A 88 27.87 10.58 -2.79
C LYS A 88 28.14 10.15 -1.34
N GLU A 89 29.33 9.64 -1.04
CA GLU A 89 29.68 9.25 0.33
C GLU A 89 29.77 10.47 1.27
N LYS A 90 30.34 11.58 0.81
CA LYS A 90 30.34 12.84 1.58
C LYS A 90 28.93 13.39 1.82
N GLN A 91 28.02 13.27 0.85
CA GLN A 91 26.60 13.62 1.02
C GLN A 91 25.92 12.74 2.07
N ARG A 92 26.18 11.43 2.07
CA ARG A 92 25.65 10.49 3.06
C ARG A 92 26.14 10.82 4.48
N VAL A 93 27.44 11.06 4.64
CA VAL A 93 28.03 11.44 5.94
C VAL A 93 27.47 12.77 6.43
N LEU A 94 27.28 13.74 5.53
CA LEU A 94 26.67 15.04 5.85
C LEU A 94 25.23 14.87 6.34
N TYR A 95 24.40 14.10 5.61
CA TYR A 95 23.00 13.87 5.97
C TYR A 95 22.87 13.16 7.33
N SER A 96 23.66 12.11 7.55
CA SER A 96 23.70 11.41 8.84
C SER A 96 24.15 12.31 9.99
N SER A 97 25.16 13.15 9.77
CA SER A 97 25.65 14.10 10.78
C SER A 97 24.63 15.20 11.06
N LEU A 98 23.89 15.66 10.04
CA LEU A 98 22.84 16.68 10.17
C LEU A 98 21.67 16.16 10.99
N LEU A 99 21.18 14.95 10.70
CA LEU A 99 20.10 14.32 11.48
C LEU A 99 20.48 14.15 12.96
N LYS A 100 21.71 13.66 13.22
CA LYS A 100 22.24 13.54 14.59
C LYS A 100 22.36 14.91 15.25
N CYS A 101 22.83 15.93 14.54
CA CYS A 101 22.94 17.30 15.04
C CYS A 101 21.58 17.84 15.47
N VAL A 102 20.56 17.77 14.60
CA VAL A 102 19.20 18.25 14.88
C VAL A 102 18.58 17.51 16.07
N SER A 103 18.76 16.20 16.15
CA SER A 103 18.27 15.40 17.29
C SER A 103 18.92 15.83 18.61
N LYS A 104 20.23 16.07 18.61
CA LYS A 104 20.99 16.49 19.80
C LYS A 104 20.67 17.94 20.19
N GLU A 105 20.52 18.84 19.22
CA GLU A 105 20.08 20.23 19.45
C GLU A 105 18.68 20.28 20.07
N ARG A 106 17.73 19.46 19.60
CA ARG A 106 16.39 19.34 20.21
C ARG A 106 16.43 18.75 21.62
N ALA A 107 17.37 17.85 21.91
CA ALA A 107 17.57 17.35 23.26
C ALA A 107 18.15 18.43 24.18
N CYS A 108 19.12 19.22 23.70
CA CYS A 108 19.63 20.38 24.43
C CYS A 108 18.53 21.40 24.72
N GLN A 109 17.68 21.71 23.74
CA GLN A 109 16.56 22.67 23.90
C GLN A 109 15.54 22.22 24.95
N ARG A 110 15.32 20.91 25.10
CA ARG A 110 14.39 20.36 26.11
C ARG A 110 14.97 20.29 27.52
N LEU A 111 16.29 20.08 27.63
CA LEU A 111 16.96 19.75 28.91
C LEU A 111 17.71 20.93 29.53
N LEU A 112 18.04 21.97 28.76
CA LEU A 112 18.67 23.19 29.25
C LEU A 112 17.64 24.29 29.44
N ARG A 113 17.91 25.21 30.39
CA ARG A 113 17.15 26.46 30.50
C ARG A 113 17.22 27.24 29.18
N ASP A 114 16.08 27.77 28.76
CA ASP A 114 15.88 28.45 27.49
C ASP A 114 16.94 29.52 27.18
N GLN A 115 17.23 30.40 28.14
CA GLN A 115 18.28 31.43 27.99
C GLN A 115 19.69 30.85 27.80
N THR A 116 20.00 29.73 28.47
CA THR A 116 21.31 29.09 28.40
C THR A 116 21.53 28.45 27.02
N TRP A 117 20.51 27.75 26.50
CA TRP A 117 20.59 27.16 25.16
C TRP A 117 20.63 28.21 24.06
N ARG A 118 19.81 29.26 24.12
CA ARG A 118 19.83 30.36 23.13
C ARG A 118 21.21 31.02 23.05
N ARG A 119 21.86 31.27 24.19
CA ARG A 119 23.23 31.80 24.25
C ARG A 119 24.24 30.86 23.59
N ILE A 120 24.23 29.58 23.96
CA ILE A 120 25.13 28.56 23.40
C ILE A 120 24.93 28.42 21.89
N GLU A 121 23.68 28.41 21.44
CA GLU A 121 23.34 28.37 20.03
C GLU A 121 23.85 29.62 19.28
N GLY A 122 23.63 30.81 19.82
CA GLY A 122 24.10 32.07 19.23
C GLY A 122 25.62 32.11 19.04
N GLU A 123 26.38 31.80 20.09
CA GLU A 123 27.84 31.76 20.04
C GLU A 123 28.36 30.60 19.17
N SER A 124 27.71 29.43 19.21
CA SER A 124 28.02 28.32 18.32
C SER A 124 27.86 28.69 16.84
N ARG A 125 26.85 29.50 16.48
CA ARG A 125 26.68 30.02 15.10
C ARG A 125 27.83 30.92 14.69
N ARG A 126 28.32 31.80 15.59
CA ARG A 126 29.49 32.67 15.34
C ARG A 126 30.75 31.84 15.08
N ILE A 127 31.02 30.83 15.91
CA ILE A 127 32.14 29.90 15.72
C ILE A 127 32.01 29.13 14.40
N CYS A 128 30.81 28.63 14.10
CA CYS A 128 30.53 27.95 12.84
C CYS A 128 30.74 28.85 11.61
N ASN A 129 30.46 30.15 11.71
CA ASN A 129 30.72 31.10 10.63
C ASN A 129 32.23 31.25 10.38
N SER A 130 33.05 31.37 11.42
CA SER A 130 34.51 31.40 11.30
C SER A 130 35.05 30.11 10.66
N ILE A 131 34.60 28.93 11.12
CA ILE A 131 34.97 27.62 10.54
C ILE A 131 34.59 27.55 9.05
N ARG A 132 33.41 28.08 8.69
CA ARG A 132 32.95 28.11 7.30
C ARG A 132 33.87 28.95 6.43
N LEU A 133 34.24 30.14 6.87
CA LEU A 133 35.11 31.06 6.13
C LEU A 133 36.51 30.48 5.96
N ALA A 134 37.11 29.95 7.04
CA ALA A 134 38.41 29.31 6.99
C ALA A 134 38.42 28.10 6.04
N ALA A 135 37.41 27.23 6.13
CA ALA A 135 37.30 26.07 5.25
C ALA A 135 37.05 26.47 3.78
N LYS A 136 36.23 27.50 3.53
CA LYS A 136 35.99 28.04 2.19
C LYS A 136 37.28 28.59 1.58
N SER A 137 38.01 29.43 2.31
CA SER A 137 39.28 30.02 1.87
C SER A 137 40.31 28.93 1.52
N ALA A 138 40.55 27.98 2.43
CA ALA A 138 41.50 26.89 2.21
C ALA A 138 41.13 26.01 0.99
N LEU A 139 39.84 25.72 0.79
CA LEU A 139 39.38 24.92 -0.35
C LEU A 139 39.39 25.70 -1.67
N CYS A 140 39.17 27.02 -1.65
CA CYS A 140 39.36 27.88 -2.82
C CYS A 140 40.83 27.91 -3.24
N ALA A 141 41.76 28.16 -2.31
CA ALA A 141 43.21 28.12 -2.59
C ALA A 141 43.68 26.74 -3.07
N LYS A 142 43.02 25.66 -2.64
CA LYS A 142 43.28 24.30 -3.15
C LYS A 142 42.76 24.11 -4.57
N TYR A 143 41.62 24.72 -4.89
CA TYR A 143 41.02 24.68 -6.22
C TYR A 143 41.84 25.49 -7.24
N GLU A 144 42.30 26.69 -6.87
CA GLU A 144 43.16 27.52 -7.72
C GLU A 144 44.49 26.83 -8.05
N ARG A 145 45.10 26.16 -7.06
CA ARG A 145 46.29 25.32 -7.28
C ARG A 145 46.04 24.13 -8.22
N LEU A 146 44.81 23.62 -8.28
CA LEU A 146 44.45 22.58 -9.24
C LEU A 146 44.34 23.15 -10.65
N CYS A 147 43.76 24.34 -10.80
CA CYS A 147 43.63 25.01 -12.09
C CYS A 147 44.99 25.35 -12.71
N LYS A 148 45.94 25.88 -11.92
CA LYS A 148 47.30 26.17 -12.41
C LYS A 148 48.01 24.93 -12.97
N SER A 149 47.94 23.80 -12.25
CA SER A 149 48.54 22.53 -12.71
C SER A 149 47.86 21.89 -13.93
N HIS A 150 46.66 22.33 -14.31
CA HIS A 150 45.94 21.79 -15.48
C HIS A 150 46.18 22.64 -16.73
N HIS A 151 46.54 23.93 -16.60
CA HIS A 151 46.96 24.76 -17.73
C HIS A 151 48.37 24.43 -18.21
N GLU A 152 49.27 23.99 -17.33
CA GLU A 152 50.62 23.56 -17.71
C GLU A 152 50.64 22.26 -18.54
N ASN A 153 49.60 21.42 -18.47
CA ASN A 153 49.51 20.14 -19.20
C ASN A 153 48.72 20.21 -20.52
N ALA A 154 48.15 21.36 -20.89
CA ALA A 154 47.22 21.48 -22.02
C ALA A 154 47.84 22.01 -23.33
N HIS A 155 49.17 22.09 -23.43
CA HIS A 155 49.90 22.59 -24.61
C HIS A 155 50.53 21.51 -25.50
N SER A 156 49.97 20.30 -25.52
CA SER A 156 50.34 19.29 -26.50
C SER A 156 49.15 18.44 -26.92
N HIS A 157 48.86 18.49 -28.23
CA HIS A 157 47.98 17.62 -29.02
C HIS A 157 46.54 18.08 -29.26
N GLU A 158 46.36 18.87 -30.32
CA GLU A 158 45.19 18.83 -31.20
C GLU A 158 45.45 17.89 -32.38
N THR A 159 44.50 17.02 -32.72
CA THR A 159 44.07 16.70 -34.10
C THR A 159 42.87 15.74 -34.09
N HIS A 160 41.83 16.10 -34.85
CA HIS A 160 40.65 15.29 -35.17
C HIS A 160 40.97 14.20 -36.21
N PRO A 161 40.15 13.12 -36.34
CA PRO A 161 39.06 13.17 -37.33
C PRO A 161 37.76 12.43 -36.95
N THR A 162 36.74 12.80 -37.73
CA THR A 162 35.33 12.42 -37.79
C THR A 162 35.09 10.94 -38.14
N THR A 163 34.03 10.32 -37.60
CA THR A 163 33.43 9.12 -38.25
C THR A 163 31.92 9.04 -38.01
N VAL A 164 31.23 8.71 -39.09
CA VAL A 164 29.78 8.64 -39.31
C VAL A 164 29.14 7.48 -38.56
N HIS A 165 27.99 7.69 -37.92
CA HIS A 165 27.16 6.61 -37.37
C HIS A 165 25.89 6.42 -38.22
N HIS A 166 25.73 5.21 -38.74
CA HIS A 166 24.48 4.69 -39.30
C HIS A 166 23.45 4.51 -38.18
N ASP A 167 22.31 5.20 -38.32
CA ASP A 167 21.12 5.00 -37.51
C ASP A 167 20.25 3.90 -38.17
N ARG A 168 19.85 2.88 -37.39
CA ARG A 168 18.81 1.91 -37.78
C ARG A 168 17.63 2.12 -36.84
N SER A 169 16.66 2.89 -37.30
CA SER A 169 15.33 2.97 -36.74
C SER A 169 14.56 1.69 -37.09
N HIS A 170 14.16 0.93 -36.07
CA HIS A 170 13.06 -0.02 -36.20
C HIS A 170 11.76 0.72 -35.87
N GLU A 171 11.03 1.09 -36.91
CA GLU A 171 9.61 1.46 -36.81
C GLU A 171 8.79 0.20 -36.50
N THR A 172 8.19 0.15 -35.31
CA THR A 172 7.05 -0.72 -35.05
C THR A 172 5.77 0.03 -35.37
N ARG A 173 5.07 -0.39 -36.43
CA ARG A 173 3.72 0.03 -36.79
C ARG A 173 2.72 -0.34 -35.68
N GLY A 174 1.89 0.64 -35.32
CA GLY A 174 0.46 0.53 -35.01
C GLY A 174 -0.01 -0.39 -33.89
N ASP A 175 -0.35 0.20 -32.74
CA ASP A 175 -1.56 -0.20 -32.00
C ASP A 175 -2.19 1.07 -31.45
N GLY A 176 -3.52 1.22 -31.59
CA GLY A 176 -4.24 2.44 -31.21
C GLY A 176 -3.91 2.86 -29.78
N ASN A 177 -3.68 4.16 -29.55
CA ASN A 177 -3.36 4.74 -28.24
C ASN A 177 -4.49 4.45 -27.23
N LEU A 178 -4.52 3.25 -26.64
CA LEU A 178 -5.44 2.94 -25.55
C LEU A 178 -4.93 3.69 -24.31
N VAL A 179 -5.51 4.86 -24.04
CA VAL A 179 -5.09 5.71 -22.92
C VAL A 179 -5.35 4.97 -21.60
N ARG A 180 -4.26 4.52 -20.95
CA ARG A 180 -4.27 3.69 -19.71
C ARG A 180 -4.30 4.53 -18.43
N VAL A 181 -4.67 5.80 -18.56
CA VAL A 181 -4.82 6.77 -17.48
C VAL A 181 -6.16 7.48 -17.66
N THR A 182 -6.80 7.87 -16.57
CA THR A 182 -8.02 8.68 -16.60
C THR A 182 -7.70 10.02 -15.95
N VAL A 183 -7.74 11.10 -16.73
CA VAL A 183 -7.55 12.48 -16.24
C VAL A 183 -8.93 13.11 -16.10
N LEU A 184 -9.22 13.67 -14.94
CA LEU A 184 -10.53 14.24 -14.60
C LEU A 184 -10.43 15.76 -14.35
N GLY A 185 -11.47 16.47 -14.78
CA GLY A 185 -11.54 17.93 -14.78
C GLY A 185 -10.46 18.57 -15.65
N ASN A 186 -10.11 19.82 -15.35
CA ASN A 186 -9.18 20.64 -16.13
C ASN A 186 -7.71 20.43 -15.71
N THR A 187 -7.30 19.18 -15.53
CA THR A 187 -5.95 18.87 -15.05
C THR A 187 -5.00 18.66 -16.22
N ASP A 188 -4.12 19.64 -16.45
CA ASP A 188 -3.11 19.53 -17.50
C ASP A 188 -1.89 18.75 -17.02
N LEU A 189 -1.47 17.76 -17.82
CA LEU A 189 -0.27 16.96 -17.61
C LEU A 189 0.56 16.96 -18.88
N SER A 190 1.89 16.98 -18.74
CA SER A 190 2.74 16.82 -19.91
C SER A 190 2.60 15.43 -20.53
N SER A 191 2.97 15.31 -21.81
CA SER A 191 3.10 14.02 -22.49
C SER A 191 4.05 13.07 -21.76
N ASN A 192 5.08 13.60 -21.10
CA ASN A 192 6.02 12.84 -20.29
C ASN A 192 5.34 12.26 -19.04
N ALA A 193 4.53 13.05 -18.33
CA ALA A 193 3.78 12.60 -17.16
C ALA A 193 2.77 11.51 -17.53
N LEU A 194 2.01 11.70 -18.61
CA LEU A 194 1.10 10.70 -19.16
C LEU A 194 1.83 9.41 -19.56
N ASN A 195 3.01 9.54 -20.17
CA ASN A 195 3.82 8.38 -20.56
C ASN A 195 4.23 7.50 -19.37
N VAL A 196 4.52 8.10 -18.21
CA VAL A 196 4.81 7.34 -16.97
C VAL A 196 3.57 6.67 -16.43
N LEU A 197 2.45 7.39 -16.36
CA LEU A 197 1.20 6.85 -15.81
C LEU A 197 0.66 5.70 -16.66
N ASN A 198 0.90 5.72 -17.97
CA ASN A 198 0.54 4.64 -18.88
C ASN A 198 1.27 3.32 -18.61
N LEU A 199 2.36 3.33 -17.83
CA LEU A 199 3.00 2.08 -17.35
C LEU A 199 2.09 1.30 -16.38
N GLY A 200 1.10 1.97 -15.79
CA GLY A 200 0.07 1.39 -14.92
C GLY A 200 0.47 1.32 -13.43
N PRO A 201 -0.51 1.24 -12.51
CA PRO A 201 -0.26 1.21 -11.07
C PRO A 201 0.59 0.04 -10.57
N SER A 202 0.52 -1.10 -11.26
CA SER A 202 1.29 -2.31 -10.94
C SER A 202 2.74 -2.25 -11.41
N PHE A 203 3.20 -1.16 -12.03
CA PHE A 203 4.58 -1.05 -12.51
C PHE A 203 5.59 -0.92 -11.37
N ALA A 204 6.43 -1.94 -11.18
CA ALA A 204 7.61 -1.85 -10.32
C ALA A 204 8.78 -1.12 -11.01
N LEU A 205 9.31 -0.10 -10.34
CA LEU A 205 10.57 0.54 -10.68
C LEU A 205 11.75 -0.36 -10.30
N ALA A 206 12.75 -0.44 -11.18
CA ALA A 206 14.02 -1.08 -10.87
C ALA A 206 14.73 -0.29 -9.76
N GLN A 207 14.95 -0.95 -8.62
CA GLN A 207 15.67 -0.36 -7.48
C GLN A 207 17.04 -1.02 -7.34
N ASN A 208 18.06 -0.20 -7.10
CA ASN A 208 19.38 -0.71 -6.75
C ASN A 208 19.34 -1.39 -5.39
N VAL A 209 19.98 -2.56 -5.30
CA VAL A 209 20.26 -3.19 -4.01
C VAL A 209 21.22 -2.29 -3.26
N ASN A 210 20.76 -1.72 -2.15
CA ASN A 210 21.55 -0.85 -1.31
C ASN A 210 21.47 -1.34 0.15
N ALA A 211 22.19 -0.68 1.05
CA ALA A 211 22.23 -1.06 2.46
C ALA A 211 20.84 -1.08 3.13
N HIS A 212 19.88 -0.28 2.66
CA HIS A 212 18.50 -0.30 3.16
C HIS A 212 17.76 -1.54 2.68
N THR A 213 17.88 -1.89 1.39
CA THR A 213 17.34 -3.15 0.84
C THR A 213 17.89 -4.35 1.59
N PHE A 214 19.22 -4.39 1.80
CA PHE A 214 19.88 -5.46 2.53
C PHE A 214 19.32 -5.62 3.95
N ARG A 215 19.21 -4.52 4.72
CA ARG A 215 18.62 -4.53 6.06
C ARG A 215 17.17 -5.02 6.06
N LYS A 216 16.35 -4.59 5.10
CA LYS A 216 14.97 -5.06 4.98
C LYS A 216 14.88 -6.56 4.73
N VAL A 217 15.72 -7.09 3.84
CA VAL A 217 15.73 -8.53 3.53
C VAL A 217 16.22 -9.33 4.72
N VAL A 218 17.33 -8.94 5.36
CA VAL A 218 17.85 -9.63 6.56
C VAL A 218 16.83 -9.60 7.70
N GLY A 219 16.20 -8.45 7.99
CA GLY A 219 15.14 -8.37 8.99
C GLY A 219 13.91 -9.21 8.62
N GLY A 220 13.57 -9.30 7.33
CA GLY A 220 12.53 -10.18 6.82
C GLY A 220 12.87 -11.66 7.03
N LEU A 221 14.11 -12.07 6.76
CA LEU A 221 14.61 -13.42 7.00
C LEU A 221 14.55 -13.78 8.50
N GLN A 222 14.98 -12.87 9.38
CA GLN A 222 14.86 -13.07 10.84
C GLN A 222 13.41 -13.27 11.27
N ARG A 223 12.49 -12.41 10.80
CA ARG A 223 11.05 -12.57 11.07
C ARG A 223 10.52 -13.90 10.53
N PHE A 224 10.95 -14.31 9.34
CA PHE A 224 10.53 -15.56 8.73
C PHE A 224 11.01 -16.78 9.51
N ARG A 225 12.28 -16.80 9.95
CA ARG A 225 12.82 -17.83 10.86
C ARG A 225 11.98 -17.95 12.12
N ASP A 226 11.67 -16.82 12.75
CA ASP A 226 10.91 -16.81 13.99
C ASP A 226 9.47 -17.34 13.79
N LEU A 227 8.86 -17.03 12.64
CA LEU A 227 7.58 -17.60 12.24
C LEU A 227 7.68 -19.11 11.98
N LEU A 228 8.72 -19.58 11.30
CA LEU A 228 8.95 -21.01 11.04
C LEU A 228 9.12 -21.79 12.35
N ARG A 229 9.93 -21.30 13.29
CA ARG A 229 10.11 -21.91 14.62
C ARG A 229 8.79 -22.00 15.38
N THR A 230 8.02 -20.90 15.38
CA THR A 230 6.73 -20.84 16.07
C THR A 230 5.71 -21.81 15.45
N LYS A 231 5.65 -21.87 14.12
CA LYS A 231 4.78 -22.80 13.40
C LYS A 231 5.17 -24.25 13.66
N SER A 232 6.45 -24.60 13.48
CA SER A 232 6.92 -25.98 13.63
C SER A 232 6.64 -26.52 15.04
N ARG A 233 6.86 -25.70 16.07
CA ARG A 233 6.49 -26.06 17.44
C ARG A 233 5.00 -26.34 17.60
N ARG A 234 4.15 -25.48 17.05
CA ARG A 234 2.69 -25.68 17.09
C ARG A 234 2.29 -26.97 16.39
N ASP A 235 2.90 -27.26 15.24
CA ASP A 235 2.61 -28.47 14.48
C ASP A 235 3.02 -29.74 15.27
N HIS A 236 4.16 -29.71 15.97
CA HIS A 236 4.56 -30.80 16.90
C HIS A 236 3.64 -30.91 18.13
N GLU A 237 3.20 -29.78 18.71
CA GLU A 237 2.25 -29.74 19.83
C GLU A 237 0.87 -30.33 19.40
N LEU A 238 0.45 -30.13 18.15
CA LEU A 238 -0.77 -30.72 17.58
C LEU A 238 -0.65 -32.22 17.31
N GLN A 239 0.54 -32.72 16.98
CA GLN A 239 0.78 -34.16 16.79
C GLN A 239 0.83 -34.92 18.12
N THR A 240 1.21 -34.25 19.21
CA THR A 240 1.40 -34.85 20.54
C THR A 240 0.19 -34.69 21.46
N SER A 241 -0.81 -33.86 21.09
CA SER A 241 -2.00 -33.61 21.90
C SER A 241 -3.30 -33.85 21.14
N ASN A 242 -4.33 -34.30 21.86
CA ASN A 242 -5.67 -34.57 21.32
C ASN A 242 -6.19 -33.33 20.53
N PRO A 243 -6.67 -33.47 19.27
CA PRO A 243 -6.97 -32.35 18.36
C PRO A 243 -8.10 -31.41 18.81
N LYS A 244 -8.70 -31.63 19.98
CA LYS A 244 -9.77 -30.79 20.57
C LYS A 244 -9.29 -29.48 21.20
N ARG A 245 -8.00 -29.11 21.12
CA ARG A 245 -7.54 -27.81 21.64
C ARG A 245 -7.90 -26.69 20.66
N ASN A 246 -8.84 -25.83 21.08
CA ASN A 246 -9.32 -24.59 20.46
C ASN A 246 -8.20 -23.55 20.20
N LEU A 247 -7.26 -23.88 19.31
CA LEU A 247 -6.10 -23.04 19.04
C LEU A 247 -6.42 -21.96 18.03
N ILE A 248 -6.36 -20.70 18.47
CA ILE A 248 -6.47 -19.55 17.59
C ILE A 248 -5.38 -19.60 16.49
N THR A 249 -5.76 -19.21 15.27
CA THR A 249 -4.81 -18.98 14.18
C THR A 249 -3.67 -18.07 14.64
N SER A 250 -2.49 -18.20 14.04
CA SER A 250 -1.33 -17.40 14.45
C SER A 250 -1.67 -15.92 14.33
N VAL A 251 -1.82 -15.24 15.48
CA VAL A 251 -2.16 -13.83 15.52
C VAL A 251 -1.15 -13.05 14.65
N PRO A 252 -1.59 -12.27 13.65
CA PRO A 252 -0.71 -11.67 12.65
C PRO A 252 0.01 -10.41 13.15
N PHE A 253 -0.35 -9.94 14.35
CA PHE A 253 0.16 -8.71 14.93
C PHE A 253 1.52 -8.90 15.62
N PRO A 254 2.43 -7.91 15.51
CA PRO A 254 3.70 -7.93 16.23
C PRO A 254 3.45 -7.95 17.74
N ARG A 255 4.35 -8.59 18.48
CA ARG A 255 4.37 -8.50 19.94
C ARG A 255 4.86 -7.11 20.35
N ASN A 256 4.45 -6.66 21.53
CA ASN A 256 4.93 -5.39 22.10
C ASN A 256 6.45 -5.42 22.35
N PHE A 257 6.98 -6.62 22.62
CA PHE A 257 8.41 -6.86 22.80
C PHE A 257 8.87 -8.01 21.91
N TYR A 258 10.04 -7.84 21.31
CA TYR A 258 10.70 -8.92 20.60
C TYR A 258 11.15 -9.99 21.60
N LYS A 259 10.79 -11.24 21.33
CA LYS A 259 11.31 -12.41 22.02
C LYS A 259 11.63 -13.46 20.96
N GLU A 260 12.91 -13.74 20.78
CA GLU A 260 13.38 -14.77 19.86
C GLU A 260 12.76 -16.13 20.25
N PRO A 261 12.07 -16.82 19.32
CA PRO A 261 11.59 -18.17 19.57
C PRO A 261 12.75 -19.15 19.74
N PRO A 262 12.63 -20.17 20.63
CA PRO A 262 13.63 -21.21 20.77
C PRO A 262 13.97 -21.89 19.43
N PRO A 263 15.23 -22.33 19.24
CA PRO A 263 15.64 -23.01 18.02
C PRO A 263 14.85 -24.29 17.79
N VAL A 264 14.57 -24.59 16.53
CA VAL A 264 13.92 -25.84 16.09
C VAL A 264 14.81 -26.42 14.99
N PRO A 265 15.56 -27.51 15.24
CA PRO A 265 16.61 -27.97 14.33
C PRO A 265 16.17 -28.14 12.87
N GLU A 266 15.04 -28.81 12.65
CA GLU A 266 14.49 -29.05 11.31
C GLU A 266 14.16 -27.76 10.55
N ALA A 267 13.50 -26.81 11.24
CA ALA A 267 13.13 -25.53 10.67
C ALA A 267 14.36 -24.66 10.42
N ASP A 268 15.33 -24.68 11.34
CA ASP A 268 16.55 -23.88 11.27
C ASP A 268 17.49 -24.36 10.15
N ILE A 269 17.57 -25.68 9.89
CA ILE A 269 18.33 -26.24 8.76
C ILE A 269 17.74 -25.75 7.43
N LYS A 270 16.42 -25.91 7.24
CA LYS A 270 15.71 -25.45 6.03
C LYS A 270 15.84 -23.93 5.85
N PHE A 271 15.73 -23.17 6.95
CA PHE A 271 15.92 -21.72 6.94
C PHE A 271 17.35 -21.32 6.55
N LYS A 272 18.38 -22.01 7.05
CA LYS A 272 19.78 -21.72 6.70
C LYS A 272 20.00 -21.85 5.19
N ILE A 273 19.53 -22.93 4.56
CA ILE A 273 19.62 -23.16 3.10
C ILE A 273 18.95 -22.01 2.34
N LEU A 274 17.72 -21.66 2.70
CA LEU A 274 17.00 -20.54 2.09
C LEU A 274 17.74 -19.21 2.27
N SER A 275 18.20 -18.92 3.49
CA SER A 275 18.87 -17.67 3.82
C SER A 275 20.18 -17.50 3.06
N ALA A 276 20.96 -18.57 2.91
CA ALA A 276 22.18 -18.59 2.12
C ALA A 276 21.87 -18.30 0.64
N GLY A 277 20.85 -18.96 0.06
CA GLY A 277 20.40 -18.69 -1.29
C GLY A 277 19.99 -17.23 -1.52
N VAL A 278 19.19 -16.66 -0.61
CA VAL A 278 18.75 -15.26 -0.68
C VAL A 278 19.93 -14.28 -0.58
N LEU A 279 20.87 -14.52 0.34
CA LEU A 279 22.05 -13.67 0.51
C LEU A 279 22.99 -13.75 -0.70
N THR A 280 23.17 -14.93 -1.30
CA THR A 280 23.92 -15.11 -2.55
C THR A 280 23.31 -14.29 -3.68
N VAL A 281 21.99 -14.36 -3.85
CA VAL A 281 21.27 -13.55 -4.85
C VAL A 281 21.44 -12.05 -4.58
N LEU A 282 21.37 -11.61 -3.33
CA LEU A 282 21.59 -10.20 -2.97
C LEU A 282 23.00 -9.73 -3.33
N ASN A 283 24.02 -10.54 -3.03
CA ASN A 283 25.41 -10.21 -3.31
C ASN A 283 25.69 -10.16 -4.82
N GLN A 284 25.17 -11.13 -5.59
CA GLN A 284 25.26 -11.14 -7.05
C GLN A 284 24.59 -9.90 -7.68
N ASN A 285 23.52 -9.39 -7.06
CA ASN A 285 22.75 -8.24 -7.54
C ASN A 285 23.13 -6.91 -6.87
N GLY A 286 24.27 -6.85 -6.18
CA GLY A 286 24.80 -5.62 -5.57
C GLY A 286 25.28 -4.57 -6.58
N ARG A 287 25.40 -4.92 -7.86
CA ARG A 287 25.79 -3.98 -8.92
C ARG A 287 24.62 -3.03 -9.24
N PRO A 288 24.89 -1.74 -9.53
CA PRO A 288 23.86 -0.81 -9.96
C PRO A 288 23.15 -1.34 -11.22
N ARG A 289 21.83 -1.46 -11.17
CA ARG A 289 21.01 -1.74 -12.35
C ARG A 289 20.62 -0.44 -13.02
N GLY A 290 20.54 -0.46 -14.34
CA GLY A 290 19.91 0.59 -15.11
C GLY A 290 18.46 0.80 -14.69
N THR A 291 17.98 2.02 -14.78
CA THR A 291 16.56 2.35 -14.61
C THR A 291 15.75 1.70 -15.74
N ASN A 292 14.63 1.07 -15.40
CA ASN A 292 13.66 0.57 -16.39
C ASN A 292 12.66 1.65 -16.84
N LEU A 293 13.06 2.92 -16.73
CA LEU A 293 12.33 4.10 -17.21
C LEU A 293 13.16 4.82 -18.27
N THR A 294 12.52 5.31 -19.32
CA THR A 294 13.13 6.19 -20.33
C THR A 294 13.48 7.57 -19.76
N TYR A 295 14.20 8.40 -20.51
CA TYR A 295 14.47 9.78 -20.09
C TYR A 295 13.18 10.58 -19.88
N ASN A 296 12.27 10.53 -20.85
CA ASN A 296 10.97 11.18 -20.82
C ASN A 296 10.15 10.74 -19.60
N GLN A 297 10.13 9.44 -19.31
CA GLN A 297 9.45 8.92 -18.13
C GLN A 297 10.06 9.42 -16.81
N ARG A 298 11.38 9.60 -16.75
CA ARG A 298 12.00 10.18 -15.55
C ARG A 298 11.61 11.64 -15.35
N GLN A 299 11.51 12.41 -16.44
CA GLN A 299 11.04 13.80 -16.37
C GLN A 299 9.56 13.86 -15.96
N GLY A 300 8.70 13.03 -16.55
CA GLY A 300 7.29 12.94 -16.16
C GLY A 300 7.10 12.54 -14.70
N LEU A 301 7.90 11.59 -14.18
CA LEU A 301 7.85 11.21 -12.77
C LEU A 301 8.31 12.33 -11.84
N LYS A 302 9.25 13.18 -12.29
CA LYS A 302 9.70 14.35 -11.54
C LYS A 302 8.59 15.40 -11.47
N GLU A 303 7.98 15.72 -12.60
CA GLU A 303 6.81 16.63 -12.69
C GLU A 303 5.67 16.15 -11.78
N LEU A 304 5.24 14.88 -11.90
CA LEU A 304 4.16 14.33 -11.06
C LEU A 304 4.46 14.42 -9.56
N ARG A 305 5.74 14.29 -9.17
CA ARG A 305 6.16 14.44 -7.76
C ARG A 305 6.10 15.90 -7.31
N GLU A 306 6.51 16.83 -8.16
CA GLU A 306 6.47 18.27 -7.89
C GLU A 306 5.01 18.76 -7.75
N LEU A 307 4.15 18.39 -8.70
CA LEU A 307 2.72 18.73 -8.67
C LEU A 307 2.01 18.15 -7.44
N ARG A 308 2.37 16.92 -7.04
CA ARG A 308 1.84 16.31 -5.81
C ARG A 308 2.39 16.97 -4.55
N SER A 309 3.68 17.29 -4.49
CA SER A 309 4.28 17.92 -3.31
C SER A 309 3.76 19.33 -3.06
N ASN A 310 3.40 20.03 -4.13
CA ASN A 310 2.83 21.38 -4.05
C ASN A 310 1.32 21.37 -3.80
N GLY A 311 0.72 20.18 -3.67
CA GLY A 311 -0.72 20.04 -3.38
C GLY A 311 -1.63 20.42 -4.55
N THR A 312 -1.11 20.48 -5.78
CA THR A 312 -1.90 20.79 -6.98
C THR A 312 -2.60 19.56 -7.52
N LEU A 313 -1.97 18.38 -7.39
CA LEU A 313 -2.37 17.16 -8.08
C LEU A 313 -2.65 16.00 -7.13
N ARG A 314 -3.79 15.35 -7.35
CA ARG A 314 -4.15 14.07 -6.75
C ARG A 314 -3.98 12.95 -7.77
N ILE A 315 -3.23 11.91 -7.40
CA ILE A 315 -3.08 10.67 -8.18
C ILE A 315 -3.58 9.49 -7.35
N SER A 316 -4.62 8.80 -7.82
CA SER A 316 -5.21 7.61 -7.20
C SER A 316 -5.31 6.47 -8.22
N VAL A 317 -5.95 5.37 -7.82
CA VAL A 317 -6.36 4.30 -8.73
C VAL A 317 -7.87 4.30 -8.85
N SER A 318 -8.38 3.86 -10.00
CA SER A 318 -9.83 3.74 -10.19
C SER A 318 -10.41 2.60 -9.35
N ASP A 319 -11.73 2.66 -9.14
CA ASP A 319 -12.47 1.67 -8.38
C ASP A 319 -12.47 0.26 -9.01
N LYS A 320 -12.61 0.18 -10.35
CA LYS A 320 -12.76 -1.09 -11.09
C LYS A 320 -11.92 -1.20 -12.37
N GLY A 321 -11.41 -0.10 -12.93
CA GLY A 321 -10.69 -0.12 -14.22
C GLY A 321 -9.20 -0.43 -14.11
N GLY A 322 -8.62 -0.33 -12.90
CA GLY A 322 -7.21 -0.63 -12.62
C GLY A 322 -6.22 0.45 -13.06
N GLU A 323 -6.70 1.55 -13.64
CA GLU A 323 -5.89 2.66 -14.12
C GLU A 323 -5.54 3.67 -13.03
N PHE A 324 -4.53 4.50 -13.30
CA PHE A 324 -4.36 5.73 -12.54
C PHE A 324 -5.49 6.71 -12.86
N VAL A 325 -6.02 7.33 -11.81
CA VAL A 325 -6.94 8.47 -11.92
C VAL A 325 -6.20 9.70 -11.44
N VAL A 326 -6.22 10.76 -12.25
CA VAL A 326 -5.54 12.01 -11.95
C VAL A 326 -6.52 13.17 -12.01
N MET A 327 -6.48 14.04 -11.01
CA MET A 327 -7.28 15.26 -10.94
C MET A 327 -6.60 16.32 -10.09
N SER A 328 -7.11 17.54 -10.11
CA SER A 328 -6.68 18.58 -9.19
C SER A 328 -7.00 18.18 -7.74
N GLN A 329 -6.14 18.56 -6.81
CA GLN A 329 -6.35 18.30 -5.39
C GLN A 329 -7.60 19.03 -4.85
N THR A 330 -7.96 20.15 -5.48
CA THR A 330 -9.18 20.91 -5.17
C THR A 330 -10.43 20.12 -5.54
N LEU A 331 -10.47 19.53 -6.74
CA LEU A 331 -11.61 18.72 -7.18
C LEU A 331 -11.76 17.45 -6.30
N ASP A 332 -10.66 16.75 -6.01
CA ASP A 332 -10.65 15.59 -5.09
C ASP A 332 -11.23 15.93 -3.70
N ARG A 333 -10.90 17.12 -3.18
CA ARG A 333 -11.44 17.61 -1.91
C ARG A 333 -12.91 17.95 -2.00
N ALA A 334 -13.35 18.66 -3.04
CA ALA A 334 -14.75 19.03 -3.23
C ALA A 334 -15.65 17.79 -3.37
N ILE A 335 -15.22 16.79 -4.14
CA ILE A 335 -15.93 15.50 -4.27
C ILE A 335 -16.06 14.82 -2.90
N THR A 336 -14.97 14.80 -2.12
CA THR A 336 -14.97 14.14 -0.82
C THR A 336 -15.78 14.91 0.22
N GLU A 337 -15.74 16.24 0.22
CA GLU A 337 -16.54 17.10 1.10
C GLU A 337 -18.03 16.91 0.85
N LEU A 338 -18.44 16.90 -0.43
CA LEU A 338 -19.83 16.63 -0.82
C LEU A 338 -20.30 15.24 -0.35
N HIS A 339 -19.43 14.23 -0.43
CA HIS A 339 -19.77 12.89 0.08
C HIS A 339 -19.91 12.87 1.61
N LEU A 340 -19.03 13.58 2.32
CA LEU A 340 -19.06 13.67 3.79
C LEU A 340 -20.12 14.64 4.33
N SER A 341 -20.78 15.43 3.48
CA SER A 341 -21.87 16.32 3.89
C SER A 341 -23.22 15.61 4.06
N ASP A 342 -23.35 14.35 3.65
CA ASP A 342 -24.55 13.55 3.92
C ASP A 342 -24.67 13.27 5.42
N SER A 343 -25.49 14.08 6.09
CA SER A 343 -25.74 14.01 7.53
C SER A 343 -26.52 12.76 7.96
N SER A 344 -27.13 12.04 7.02
CA SER A 344 -27.78 10.74 7.28
C SER A 344 -26.77 9.60 7.43
N VAL A 345 -25.54 9.78 6.95
CA VAL A 345 -24.47 8.76 6.99
C VAL A 345 -23.27 9.22 7.83
N TYR A 346 -22.92 10.49 7.83
CA TYR A 346 -21.73 11.02 8.50
C TYR A 346 -22.06 12.15 9.48
N ARG A 347 -21.24 12.26 10.53
CA ARG A 347 -21.32 13.33 11.52
C ARG A 347 -19.93 13.87 11.82
N ARG A 348 -19.78 15.20 11.89
CA ARG A 348 -18.54 15.82 12.40
C ARG A 348 -18.40 15.58 13.90
N VAL A 349 -17.20 15.23 14.32
CA VAL A 349 -16.84 14.96 15.73
C VAL A 349 -15.48 15.54 16.05
N THR A 350 -14.99 15.32 17.26
CA THR A 350 -13.71 15.86 17.74
C THR A 350 -12.67 14.77 18.01
N GLU A 351 -11.41 15.17 18.18
CA GLU A 351 -10.34 14.30 18.64
C GLU A 351 -10.60 13.75 20.06
N LYS A 352 -11.32 14.53 20.89
CA LYS A 352 -11.74 14.09 22.23
C LYS A 352 -12.73 12.93 22.13
N ASP A 353 -13.66 12.98 21.19
CA ASP A 353 -14.61 11.89 20.94
C ASP A 353 -13.89 10.62 20.49
N PHE A 354 -12.91 10.75 19.57
CA PHE A 354 -12.05 9.64 19.17
C PHE A 354 -11.35 8.99 20.36
N SER A 355 -10.72 9.81 21.20
CA SER A 355 -9.98 9.34 22.39
C SER A 355 -10.90 8.67 23.41
N SER A 356 -12.11 9.20 23.58
CA SER A 356 -13.16 8.62 24.44
C SER A 356 -13.59 7.24 23.94
N GLN A 357 -13.89 7.10 22.64
CA GLN A 357 -14.26 5.81 22.04
C GLN A 357 -13.13 4.78 22.14
N CYS A 358 -11.88 5.18 21.91
CA CYS A 358 -10.72 4.30 22.07
C CYS A 358 -10.61 3.76 23.50
N SER A 359 -10.80 4.63 24.48
CA SER A 359 -10.72 4.28 25.90
C SER A 359 -11.85 3.34 26.31
N ARG A 360 -13.08 3.63 25.85
CA ARG A 360 -14.27 2.79 26.06
C ARG A 360 -14.08 1.38 25.48
N LEU A 361 -13.67 1.27 24.21
CA LEU A 361 -13.44 -0.03 23.57
C LEU A 361 -12.37 -0.84 24.30
N SER A 362 -11.27 -0.18 24.70
CA SER A 362 -10.19 -0.81 25.47
C SER A 362 -10.67 -1.33 26.82
N HIS A 363 -11.47 -0.53 27.54
CA HIS A 363 -12.06 -0.93 28.82
C HIS A 363 -12.99 -2.15 28.66
N ILE A 364 -13.90 -2.11 27.69
CA ILE A 364 -14.85 -3.20 27.46
C ILE A 364 -14.14 -4.47 27.01
N TRP A 365 -13.12 -4.37 26.15
CA TRP A 365 -12.27 -5.50 25.78
C TRP A 365 -11.64 -6.17 27.00
N LEU A 366 -11.06 -5.39 27.91
CA LEU A 366 -10.42 -5.93 29.11
C LEU A 366 -11.43 -6.56 30.07
N SER A 367 -12.61 -5.95 30.24
CA SER A 367 -13.67 -6.49 31.08
C SER A 367 -14.18 -7.82 30.54
N VAL A 368 -14.52 -7.88 29.25
CA VAL A 368 -15.00 -9.11 28.57
C VAL A 368 -13.92 -10.19 28.57
N ALA A 369 -12.66 -9.82 28.32
CA ALA A 369 -11.58 -10.78 28.32
C ALA A 369 -11.35 -11.42 29.70
N LYS A 370 -11.48 -10.62 30.77
CA LYS A 370 -11.41 -11.11 32.15
C LYS A 370 -12.60 -12.01 32.49
N SER A 371 -13.82 -11.64 32.10
CA SER A 371 -15.01 -12.45 32.39
C SER A 371 -15.06 -13.76 31.61
N ALA A 372 -14.47 -13.78 30.42
CA ALA A 372 -14.38 -14.98 29.57
C ALA A 372 -13.10 -15.81 29.78
N ASP A 373 -12.28 -15.48 30.79
CA ASP A 373 -11.01 -16.15 31.10
C ASP A 373 -10.08 -16.29 29.88
N ILE A 374 -9.96 -15.22 29.08
CA ILE A 374 -9.07 -15.23 27.91
C ILE A 374 -7.61 -15.09 28.37
N ASP A 375 -6.74 -15.96 27.85
CA ASP A 375 -5.30 -15.93 28.07
C ASP A 375 -4.70 -14.51 27.99
N GLU A 376 -4.02 -14.08 29.06
CA GLU A 376 -3.48 -12.73 29.20
C GLU A 376 -2.49 -12.35 28.08
N LYS A 377 -1.77 -13.34 27.51
CA LYS A 377 -0.84 -13.07 26.40
C LYS A 377 -1.63 -12.74 25.13
N LEU A 378 -2.77 -13.36 24.90
CA LEU A 378 -3.68 -12.98 23.83
C LEU A 378 -4.29 -11.59 24.10
N VAL A 379 -4.77 -11.35 25.31
CA VAL A 379 -5.38 -10.05 25.71
C VAL A 379 -4.42 -8.89 25.47
N SER A 380 -3.20 -8.99 25.99
CA SER A 380 -2.15 -7.99 25.83
C SER A 380 -1.71 -7.81 24.37
N ARG A 381 -1.78 -8.87 23.56
CA ARG A 381 -1.44 -8.82 22.13
C ARG A 381 -2.52 -8.15 21.29
N LEU A 382 -3.78 -8.27 21.67
CA LEU A 382 -4.89 -7.62 20.96
C LEU A 382 -5.13 -6.18 21.44
N ARG A 383 -4.65 -5.83 22.65
CA ARG A 383 -4.70 -4.46 23.16
C ARG A 383 -3.78 -3.51 22.36
N LEU A 384 -4.30 -2.35 22.00
CA LEU A 384 -3.55 -1.23 21.42
C LEU A 384 -3.46 -0.10 22.44
N HIS A 385 -2.24 0.31 22.81
CA HIS A 385 -2.01 1.42 23.76
C HIS A 385 -2.12 2.80 23.10
N SER A 386 -1.75 2.90 21.82
CA SER A 386 -1.75 4.15 21.07
C SER A 386 -2.28 3.87 19.66
N PRO A 387 -3.60 3.71 19.49
CA PRO A 387 -4.18 3.44 18.19
C PRO A 387 -4.04 4.66 17.27
N ASN A 388 -3.82 4.41 15.99
CA ASN A 388 -3.90 5.45 14.97
C ASN A 388 -5.37 5.80 14.73
N CYS A 389 -5.69 7.07 14.47
CA CYS A 389 -7.02 7.39 13.97
C CYS A 389 -7.18 6.79 12.56
N PRO A 390 -8.24 6.00 12.29
CA PRO A 390 -8.57 5.55 10.94
C PRO A 390 -8.64 6.71 9.95
N VAL A 391 -8.26 6.47 8.70
CA VAL A 391 -8.18 7.54 7.68
C VAL A 391 -9.12 7.24 6.53
N PHE A 392 -9.92 8.23 6.15
CA PHE A 392 -10.79 8.14 4.98
C PHE A 392 -10.01 8.45 3.69
N TYR A 393 -10.27 7.66 2.66
CA TYR A 393 -9.91 7.98 1.29
C TYR A 393 -10.98 7.42 0.34
N SER A 394 -11.02 7.98 -0.87
CA SER A 394 -12.00 7.62 -1.88
C SER A 394 -11.33 7.09 -3.14
N LEU A 395 -12.02 6.18 -3.83
CA LEU A 395 -11.70 5.75 -5.20
C LEU A 395 -12.79 6.24 -6.15
N ILE A 396 -12.42 6.80 -7.30
CA ILE A 396 -13.41 7.26 -8.28
C ILE A 396 -13.97 6.07 -9.05
N LYS A 397 -15.30 6.02 -9.19
CA LYS A 397 -16.01 5.04 -10.00
C LYS A 397 -16.00 5.46 -11.47
N THR A 398 -14.83 5.43 -12.10
CA THR A 398 -14.64 5.85 -13.50
C THR A 398 -15.53 5.10 -14.48
N HIS A 399 -15.90 3.85 -14.18
CA HIS A 399 -16.85 3.04 -14.94
C HIS A 399 -18.30 3.57 -14.95
N LYS A 400 -18.62 4.57 -14.13
CA LYS A 400 -19.93 5.24 -14.10
C LYS A 400 -19.91 6.60 -14.78
N LEU A 401 -18.77 7.01 -15.34
CA LEU A 401 -18.61 8.29 -16.03
C LEU A 401 -18.73 8.08 -17.54
N SER A 402 -19.45 8.97 -18.20
CA SER A 402 -19.36 9.18 -19.64
C SER A 402 -18.12 10.02 -19.99
N SER A 403 -17.74 10.02 -21.28
CA SER A 403 -16.60 10.79 -21.77
C SER A 403 -16.73 12.30 -21.51
N ASN A 404 -17.95 12.85 -21.59
CA ASN A 404 -18.21 14.27 -21.36
C ASN A 404 -18.13 14.63 -19.87
N GLU A 405 -18.61 13.75 -19.00
CA GLU A 405 -18.57 13.94 -17.54
C GLU A 405 -17.14 13.92 -16.99
N ALA A 406 -16.20 13.25 -17.67
CA ALA A 406 -14.81 13.20 -17.23
C ALA A 406 -14.15 14.59 -17.17
N LEU A 407 -14.58 15.52 -18.02
CA LEU A 407 -14.10 16.91 -18.07
C LEU A 407 -14.86 17.84 -17.12
N SER A 408 -15.90 17.34 -16.43
CA SER A 408 -16.64 18.13 -15.45
C SER A 408 -15.73 18.61 -14.31
N THR A 409 -15.95 19.84 -13.86
CA THR A 409 -15.37 20.38 -12.63
C THR A 409 -16.35 20.31 -11.46
N SER A 410 -17.57 19.82 -11.69
CA SER A 410 -18.60 19.73 -10.67
C SER A 410 -18.44 18.47 -9.81
N PRO A 411 -18.41 18.57 -8.47
CA PRO A 411 -18.15 17.43 -7.60
C PRO A 411 -19.26 16.37 -7.61
N ASP A 412 -20.52 16.74 -7.84
CA ASP A 412 -21.70 15.85 -7.84
C ASP A 412 -21.71 14.84 -9.00
N THR A 413 -21.01 15.18 -10.09
CA THR A 413 -20.79 14.32 -11.25
C THR A 413 -20.04 13.04 -10.86
N PHE A 414 -19.10 13.12 -9.91
CA PHE A 414 -18.19 12.02 -9.61
C PHE A 414 -18.72 11.13 -8.48
N LYS A 415 -19.06 9.88 -8.82
CA LYS A 415 -19.37 8.86 -7.80
C LYS A 415 -18.09 8.23 -7.26
N ILE A 416 -18.06 8.02 -5.94
CA ILE A 416 -16.90 7.43 -5.26
C ILE A 416 -17.21 6.11 -4.54
N ARG A 417 -16.17 5.33 -4.28
CA ARG A 417 -16.16 4.28 -3.25
C ARG A 417 -15.43 4.81 -2.02
N PRO A 418 -16.13 5.09 -0.91
CA PRO A 418 -15.49 5.53 0.33
C PRO A 418 -14.77 4.36 1.00
N ILE A 419 -13.58 4.59 1.55
CA ILE A 419 -12.82 3.59 2.29
C ILE A 419 -12.25 4.22 3.56
N ILE A 420 -12.47 3.57 4.69
CA ILE A 420 -11.90 3.94 5.99
C ILE A 420 -10.80 2.93 6.32
N SER A 421 -9.54 3.34 6.23
CA SER A 421 -8.40 2.50 6.60
C SER A 421 -8.31 2.35 8.11
N CYS A 422 -8.82 1.23 8.64
CA CYS A 422 -8.76 0.89 10.05
C CYS A 422 -7.40 0.29 10.50
N VAL A 423 -6.38 0.25 9.64
CA VAL A 423 -5.07 -0.37 9.95
C VAL A 423 -4.40 0.33 11.14
N GLY A 424 -4.12 -0.44 12.19
CA GLY A 424 -3.57 0.10 13.44
C GLY A 424 -4.54 0.99 14.23
N GLY A 425 -5.81 1.05 13.82
CA GLY A 425 -6.88 1.74 14.53
C GLY A 425 -7.39 0.96 15.73
N PRO A 426 -8.26 1.58 16.56
CA PRO A 426 -8.68 1.03 17.84
C PRO A 426 -9.36 -0.35 17.71
N THR A 427 -10.09 -0.58 16.62
CA THR A 427 -10.83 -1.82 16.38
C THR A 427 -10.02 -2.90 15.66
N ASP A 428 -8.85 -2.60 15.06
CA ASP A 428 -8.15 -3.50 14.11
C ASP A 428 -7.93 -4.91 14.67
N ARG A 429 -7.31 -4.99 15.86
CA ARG A 429 -6.92 -6.26 16.46
C ARG A 429 -8.10 -7.03 17.06
N ILE A 430 -9.02 -6.32 17.73
CA ILE A 430 -10.21 -6.92 18.34
C ILE A 430 -11.16 -7.43 17.23
N SER A 431 -11.41 -6.61 16.20
CA SER A 431 -12.21 -7.02 15.04
C SER A 431 -11.56 -8.17 14.27
N TRP A 432 -10.22 -8.30 14.24
CA TRP A 432 -9.57 -9.49 13.69
C TRP A 432 -9.93 -10.74 14.49
N PHE A 433 -9.85 -10.67 15.82
CA PHE A 433 -10.18 -11.81 16.68
C PHE A 433 -11.65 -12.22 16.50
N LEU A 434 -12.56 -11.26 16.60
CA LEU A 434 -13.99 -11.49 16.38
C LEU A 434 -14.28 -12.04 14.98
N ASN A 435 -13.60 -11.55 13.95
CA ASN A 435 -13.79 -12.06 12.58
C ASN A 435 -13.41 -13.54 12.46
N ASN A 436 -12.43 -14.05 13.22
CA ASN A 436 -12.12 -15.49 13.24
C ASN A 436 -13.25 -16.31 13.86
N ILE A 437 -14.10 -15.71 14.68
CA ILE A 437 -15.30 -16.35 15.25
C ILE A 437 -16.44 -16.26 14.23
N VAL A 438 -16.88 -15.04 13.93
CA VAL A 438 -18.14 -14.84 13.19
C VAL A 438 -18.06 -15.23 11.71
N SER A 439 -16.88 -15.27 11.09
CA SER A 439 -16.75 -15.72 9.70
C SER A 439 -17.02 -17.23 9.52
N GLN A 440 -16.97 -18.01 10.61
CA GLN A 440 -17.39 -19.42 10.59
C GLN A 440 -18.89 -19.57 10.32
N LEU A 441 -19.69 -18.50 10.47
CA LEU A 441 -21.12 -18.48 10.17
C LEU A 441 -21.41 -18.32 8.68
N LEU A 442 -20.44 -17.86 7.86
CA LEU A 442 -20.67 -17.59 6.44
C LEU A 442 -21.20 -18.80 5.66
N PRO A 443 -20.67 -20.03 5.83
CA PRO A 443 -21.19 -21.21 5.15
C PRO A 443 -22.61 -21.61 5.58
N MET A 444 -23.12 -21.06 6.67
CA MET A 444 -24.46 -21.36 7.21
C MET A 444 -25.52 -20.41 6.67
N VAL A 445 -25.14 -19.40 5.87
CA VAL A 445 -26.07 -18.53 5.16
C VAL A 445 -26.42 -19.19 3.82
N PRO A 446 -27.67 -19.67 3.60
CA PRO A 446 -28.01 -20.55 2.48
C PRO A 446 -27.69 -19.99 1.08
N SER A 447 -27.89 -18.69 0.90
CA SER A 447 -27.65 -17.97 -0.35
C SER A 447 -26.17 -17.62 -0.59
N HIS A 448 -25.31 -17.75 0.43
CA HIS A 448 -23.98 -17.15 0.38
C HIS A 448 -23.08 -17.88 -0.60
N LEU A 449 -22.60 -17.14 -1.59
CA LEU A 449 -21.67 -17.62 -2.59
C LEU A 449 -20.23 -17.19 -2.25
N PRO A 450 -19.29 -18.13 -2.00
CA PRO A 450 -17.92 -17.79 -1.64
C PRO A 450 -17.00 -17.56 -2.85
N SER A 451 -17.36 -18.06 -4.04
CA SER A 451 -16.53 -17.93 -5.25
C SER A 451 -17.29 -18.23 -6.54
N THR A 452 -16.76 -17.78 -7.67
CA THR A 452 -17.22 -18.18 -9.01
C THR A 452 -17.18 -19.69 -9.22
N LYS A 453 -16.19 -20.39 -8.65
CA LYS A 453 -16.12 -21.86 -8.80
C LYS A 453 -17.37 -22.52 -8.21
N HIS A 454 -17.76 -22.11 -7.00
CA HIS A 454 -18.95 -22.63 -6.34
C HIS A 454 -20.23 -22.26 -7.10
N PHE A 455 -20.28 -21.07 -7.70
CA PHE A 455 -21.39 -20.68 -8.58
C PHE A 455 -21.55 -21.62 -9.77
N LEU A 456 -20.46 -21.99 -10.43
CA LEU A 456 -20.48 -22.93 -11.55
C LEU A 456 -20.87 -24.34 -11.11
N GLU A 457 -20.49 -24.75 -9.90
CA GLU A 457 -20.92 -26.03 -9.31
C GLU A 457 -22.44 -26.03 -9.08
N LEU A 458 -22.99 -24.95 -8.49
CA LEU A 458 -24.44 -24.79 -8.32
C LEU A 458 -25.18 -24.78 -9.66
N LEU A 459 -24.73 -23.97 -10.62
CA LEU A 459 -25.35 -23.90 -11.96
C LEU A 459 -25.40 -25.26 -12.67
N ARG A 460 -24.37 -26.10 -12.52
CA ARG A 460 -24.33 -27.44 -13.12
C ARG A 460 -25.21 -28.45 -12.39
N GLY A 461 -25.43 -28.25 -11.10
CA GLY A 461 -26.27 -29.11 -10.27
C GLY A 461 -27.76 -28.76 -10.32
N SER A 462 -28.11 -27.57 -10.79
CA SER A 462 -29.51 -27.10 -10.86
C SER A 462 -30.23 -27.62 -12.10
N ASP A 463 -31.45 -28.15 -11.91
CA ASP A 463 -32.40 -28.36 -13.00
C ASP A 463 -33.20 -27.07 -13.23
N LEU A 464 -32.87 -26.33 -14.27
CA LEU A 464 -33.48 -25.03 -14.58
C LEU A 464 -34.74 -25.15 -15.45
N GLY A 465 -35.17 -26.36 -15.81
CA GLY A 465 -36.31 -26.57 -16.70
C GLY A 465 -36.14 -25.97 -18.11
N LYS A 466 -37.13 -26.18 -18.98
CA LYS A 466 -37.11 -25.66 -20.36
C LYS A 466 -37.44 -24.17 -20.46
N ASN A 467 -38.34 -23.71 -19.59
CA ASN A 467 -38.77 -22.32 -19.49
C ASN A 467 -38.32 -21.77 -18.14
N ASN A 468 -37.44 -20.78 -18.17
CA ASN A 468 -36.96 -20.08 -16.99
C ASN A 468 -36.68 -18.62 -17.32
N VAL A 469 -36.63 -17.81 -16.28
CA VAL A 469 -36.21 -16.41 -16.34
C VAL A 469 -34.96 -16.29 -15.49
N ILE A 470 -33.90 -15.74 -16.07
CA ILE A 470 -32.64 -15.47 -15.37
C ILE A 470 -32.43 -13.96 -15.28
N GLU A 471 -32.17 -13.45 -14.09
CA GLU A 471 -31.81 -12.06 -13.86
C GLU A 471 -30.72 -11.99 -12.79
N SER A 472 -30.04 -10.85 -12.74
CA SER A 472 -29.13 -10.53 -11.62
C SER A 472 -29.60 -9.28 -10.91
N PHE A 473 -29.48 -9.26 -9.58
CA PHE A 473 -29.79 -8.08 -8.77
C PHE A 473 -28.51 -7.52 -8.14
N ASP A 474 -28.28 -6.21 -8.24
CA ASP A 474 -27.15 -5.49 -7.61
C ASP A 474 -27.68 -4.63 -6.47
N VAL A 475 -27.13 -4.81 -5.26
CA VAL A 475 -27.50 -4.00 -4.11
C VAL A 475 -26.81 -2.64 -4.17
N VAL A 476 -27.61 -1.57 -4.25
CA VAL A 476 -27.10 -0.21 -4.35
C VAL A 476 -26.39 0.20 -3.06
N SER A 477 -25.07 0.39 -3.15
CA SER A 477 -24.22 0.90 -2.07
C SER A 477 -24.38 0.16 -0.74
N LEU A 478 -24.42 -1.18 -0.79
CA LEU A 478 -24.68 -2.08 0.34
C LEU A 478 -24.10 -1.57 1.68
N TYR A 479 -22.77 -1.45 1.78
CA TYR A 479 -22.12 -1.10 3.05
C TYR A 479 -22.57 0.23 3.65
N THR A 480 -22.89 1.26 2.86
CA THR A 480 -23.34 2.56 3.43
C THR A 480 -24.81 2.53 3.85
N ASN A 481 -25.59 1.57 3.33
CA ASN A 481 -27.04 1.49 3.53
C ASN A 481 -27.46 0.44 4.57
N VAL A 482 -26.58 -0.50 4.93
CA VAL A 482 -26.85 -1.45 6.03
C VAL A 482 -27.09 -0.69 7.33
N GLN A 483 -28.19 -1.00 8.02
CA GLN A 483 -28.44 -0.49 9.36
C GLN A 483 -27.70 -1.35 10.39
N ASN A 484 -26.92 -0.70 11.26
CA ASN A 484 -26.02 -1.37 12.20
C ASN A 484 -26.79 -2.28 13.17
N GLU A 485 -27.93 -1.80 13.67
CA GLU A 485 -28.84 -2.50 14.58
C GLU A 485 -29.43 -3.75 13.93
N GLN A 486 -29.88 -3.64 12.67
CA GLN A 486 -30.41 -4.80 11.93
C GLN A 486 -29.32 -5.83 11.62
N ALA A 487 -28.10 -5.38 11.32
CA ALA A 487 -26.96 -6.28 11.12
C ALA A 487 -26.54 -7.00 12.42
N LEU A 488 -26.56 -6.31 13.55
CA LEU A 488 -26.35 -6.91 14.87
C LEU A 488 -27.43 -7.93 15.20
N GLN A 489 -28.70 -7.61 14.90
CA GLN A 489 -29.80 -8.53 15.11
C GLN A 489 -29.67 -9.79 14.24
N ALA A 490 -29.34 -9.64 12.94
CA ALA A 490 -29.09 -10.78 12.06
C ALA A 490 -27.92 -11.65 12.54
N LEU A 491 -26.83 -11.04 13.04
CA LEU A 491 -25.73 -11.78 13.64
C LEU A 491 -26.17 -12.53 14.91
N SER A 492 -26.97 -11.90 15.77
CA SER A 492 -27.51 -12.52 16.98
C SER A 492 -28.32 -13.77 16.65
N GLU A 493 -29.21 -13.69 15.66
CA GLU A 493 -30.04 -14.82 15.20
C GLU A 493 -29.20 -15.95 14.60
N MET A 494 -28.12 -15.62 13.89
CA MET A 494 -27.17 -16.63 13.39
C MET A 494 -26.41 -17.32 14.53
N LEU A 495 -26.00 -16.56 15.55
CA LEU A 495 -25.36 -17.14 16.73
C LEU A 495 -26.32 -18.02 17.53
N ASP A 496 -27.59 -17.64 17.66
CA ASP A 496 -28.60 -18.48 18.32
C ASP A 496 -28.76 -19.84 17.64
N ARG A 497 -28.73 -19.87 16.32
CA ARG A 497 -28.90 -21.11 15.55
C ARG A 497 -27.64 -21.96 15.47
N HIS A 498 -26.45 -21.35 15.56
CA HIS A 498 -25.23 -22.03 15.14
C HIS A 498 -24.01 -21.83 16.06
N ALA A 499 -24.16 -21.21 17.23
CA ALA A 499 -23.04 -21.02 18.16
C ALA A 499 -22.35 -22.34 18.54
N ASP A 500 -23.09 -23.42 18.68
CA ASP A 500 -22.56 -24.75 19.03
C ASP A 500 -21.69 -25.37 17.91
N ASN A 501 -21.84 -24.88 16.67
CA ASN A 501 -21.11 -25.36 15.50
C ASN A 501 -19.86 -24.53 15.18
N ILE A 502 -19.55 -23.50 15.97
CA ILE A 502 -18.41 -22.62 15.75
C ILE A 502 -17.49 -22.55 16.96
N ASN A 503 -16.22 -22.27 16.73
CA ASN A 503 -15.27 -22.02 17.81
C ASN A 503 -15.35 -20.56 18.26
N THR A 504 -15.88 -20.32 19.47
CA THR A 504 -16.01 -18.98 20.08
C THR A 504 -14.80 -18.56 20.92
N PHE A 505 -13.81 -19.44 21.08
CA PHE A 505 -12.62 -19.23 21.92
C PHE A 505 -12.95 -18.77 23.35
N GLY A 506 -14.00 -19.35 23.95
CA GLY A 506 -14.43 -19.06 25.32
C GLY A 506 -15.38 -17.86 25.45
N LEU A 507 -15.64 -17.12 24.37
CA LEU A 507 -16.63 -16.04 24.40
C LEU A 507 -18.05 -16.61 24.37
N SER A 508 -18.92 -16.10 25.27
CA SER A 508 -20.36 -16.30 25.16
C SER A 508 -20.94 -15.46 24.03
N LYS A 509 -22.16 -15.78 23.59
CA LYS A 509 -22.91 -14.94 22.64
C LYS A 509 -22.96 -13.48 23.10
N MET A 510 -23.24 -13.24 24.38
CA MET A 510 -23.30 -11.89 24.96
C MET A 510 -21.95 -11.17 24.81
N HIS A 511 -20.83 -11.84 25.09
CA HIS A 511 -19.50 -11.27 24.92
C HIS A 511 -19.22 -10.90 23.46
N ILE A 512 -19.54 -11.79 22.51
CA ILE A 512 -19.36 -11.56 21.08
C ILE A 512 -20.18 -10.34 20.65
N MET A 513 -21.48 -10.31 20.98
CA MET A 513 -22.39 -9.24 20.60
C MET A 513 -21.97 -7.88 21.17
N THR A 514 -21.55 -7.84 22.44
CA THR A 514 -21.02 -6.62 23.06
C THR A 514 -19.80 -6.11 22.32
N LEU A 515 -18.80 -6.96 22.05
CA LEU A 515 -17.57 -6.53 21.39
C LEU A 515 -17.79 -6.13 19.93
N VAL A 516 -18.67 -6.82 19.20
CA VAL A 516 -19.04 -6.44 17.82
C VAL A 516 -19.73 -5.08 17.81
N LYS A 517 -20.71 -4.86 18.71
CA LYS A 517 -21.39 -3.58 18.86
C LYS A 517 -20.40 -2.44 19.14
N GLU A 518 -19.50 -2.63 20.10
CA GLU A 518 -18.47 -1.62 20.42
C GLU A 518 -17.50 -1.38 19.27
N CYS A 519 -17.16 -2.41 18.48
CA CYS A 519 -16.37 -2.21 17.27
C CYS A 519 -17.12 -1.37 16.22
N LEU A 520 -18.43 -1.57 16.05
CA LEU A 520 -19.24 -0.77 15.12
C LEU A 520 -19.42 0.67 15.60
N THR A 521 -19.54 0.89 16.91
CA THR A 521 -19.62 2.23 17.51
C THR A 521 -18.28 2.97 17.46
N CYS A 522 -17.15 2.25 17.58
CA CYS A 522 -15.80 2.82 17.52
C CYS A 522 -15.35 3.03 16.07
N ASN A 523 -16.01 3.96 15.38
CA ASN A 523 -15.89 4.18 13.94
C ASN A 523 -15.46 5.60 13.54
N ILE A 524 -14.90 6.36 14.48
CA ILE A 524 -14.38 7.69 14.19
C ILE A 524 -13.15 7.58 13.27
N PHE A 525 -13.11 8.43 12.26
CA PHE A 525 -12.03 8.52 11.28
C PHE A 525 -11.65 9.99 11.01
N LYS A 526 -10.51 10.17 10.35
CA LYS A 526 -9.97 11.48 9.99
C LYS A 526 -9.92 11.67 8.47
N TRP A 527 -10.30 12.85 8.02
CA TRP A 527 -10.12 13.31 6.65
C TRP A 527 -9.72 14.79 6.65
N ALA A 528 -8.69 15.15 5.86
CA ALA A 528 -8.19 16.53 5.75
C ALA A 528 -7.97 17.26 7.10
N GLY A 529 -7.54 16.54 8.14
CA GLY A 529 -7.32 17.13 9.46
C GLY A 529 -8.55 17.12 10.38
N GLN A 530 -9.74 16.89 9.84
CA GLN A 530 -11.03 16.91 10.55
C GLN A 530 -11.48 15.49 10.94
N TYR A 531 -12.25 15.38 12.02
CA TYR A 531 -12.76 14.10 12.53
C TYR A 531 -14.24 13.91 12.18
N PHE A 532 -14.58 12.69 11.81
CA PHE A 532 -15.94 12.30 11.43
C PHE A 532 -16.27 10.93 12.04
N SER A 533 -17.55 10.68 12.29
CA SER A 533 -18.11 9.37 12.63
C SER A 533 -19.10 8.96 11.55
N GLN A 534 -19.13 7.68 11.21
CA GLN A 534 -20.14 7.11 10.33
C GLN A 534 -21.34 6.68 11.18
N VAL A 535 -22.47 7.36 11.10
CA VAL A 535 -23.64 7.09 11.95
C VAL A 535 -24.56 6.01 11.39
N ARG A 536 -24.49 5.74 10.08
CA ARG A 536 -25.19 4.65 9.40
C ARG A 536 -24.25 3.90 8.47
N GLY A 537 -24.40 2.58 8.41
CA GLY A 537 -23.62 1.75 7.52
C GLY A 537 -22.45 1.08 8.24
N LEU A 538 -21.85 0.17 7.49
CA LEU A 538 -20.64 -0.55 7.84
C LEU A 538 -19.46 0.13 7.16
N ALA A 539 -18.43 0.49 7.93
CA ALA A 539 -17.24 1.13 7.41
C ALA A 539 -16.49 0.19 6.45
N MET A 540 -16.40 0.57 5.17
CA MET A 540 -15.59 -0.16 4.18
C MET A 540 -14.12 -0.09 4.59
N GLY A 541 -13.59 -1.20 5.09
CA GLY A 541 -12.23 -1.29 5.65
C GLY A 541 -12.20 -1.85 7.09
N GLN A 542 -13.34 -1.92 7.76
CA GLN A 542 -13.49 -2.67 9.00
C GLN A 542 -13.60 -4.18 8.70
N ARG A 543 -12.90 -5.00 9.48
CA ARG A 543 -12.80 -6.46 9.25
C ARG A 543 -14.15 -7.19 9.41
N LEU A 544 -15.03 -6.67 10.26
CA LEU A 544 -16.34 -7.25 10.52
C LEU A 544 -17.39 -6.85 9.46
N ALA A 545 -17.12 -5.82 8.66
CA ALA A 545 -18.12 -5.31 7.71
C ALA A 545 -18.59 -6.38 6.70
N PRO A 546 -17.71 -7.19 6.07
CA PRO A 546 -18.17 -8.18 5.09
C PRO A 546 -19.08 -9.25 5.69
N VAL A 547 -18.70 -9.83 6.83
CA VAL A 547 -19.51 -10.88 7.48
C VAL A 547 -20.84 -10.34 7.98
N LEU A 548 -20.86 -9.14 8.56
CA LEU A 548 -22.10 -8.49 8.98
C LEU A 548 -23.02 -8.18 7.80
N ALA A 549 -22.46 -7.73 6.66
CA ALA A 549 -23.23 -7.50 5.45
C ALA A 549 -23.84 -8.80 4.89
N VAL A 550 -23.11 -9.92 4.94
CA VAL A 550 -23.64 -11.23 4.51
C VAL A 550 -24.74 -11.72 5.45
N CYS A 551 -24.56 -11.64 6.78
CA CYS A 551 -25.61 -12.01 7.73
C CYS A 551 -26.87 -11.15 7.57
N PHE A 552 -26.69 -9.83 7.44
CA PHE A 552 -27.78 -8.90 7.21
C PHE A 552 -28.55 -9.23 5.93
N MET A 553 -27.84 -9.42 4.81
CA MET A 553 -28.49 -9.80 3.55
C MET A 553 -29.14 -11.20 3.61
N GLY A 554 -28.57 -12.12 4.41
CA GLY A 554 -29.16 -13.40 4.79
C GLY A 554 -30.59 -13.28 5.28
N ARG A 555 -30.84 -12.27 6.12
CA ARG A 555 -32.17 -11.96 6.63
C ARG A 555 -33.06 -11.27 5.59
N ILE A 556 -32.50 -10.38 4.77
CA ILE A 556 -33.23 -9.65 3.73
C ILE A 556 -33.77 -10.60 2.65
N GLU A 557 -33.03 -11.64 2.30
CA GLU A 557 -33.41 -12.55 1.22
C GLU A 557 -34.30 -13.73 1.65
N GLU A 558 -34.48 -13.94 2.96
CA GLU A 558 -35.28 -15.04 3.52
C GLU A 558 -36.69 -15.14 2.90
N PRO A 559 -37.48 -14.05 2.72
CA PRO A 559 -38.80 -14.15 2.09
C PRO A 559 -38.75 -14.57 0.61
N VAL A 560 -37.66 -14.26 -0.09
CA VAL A 560 -37.46 -14.75 -1.47
C VAL A 560 -37.10 -16.23 -1.47
N LEU A 561 -36.22 -16.66 -0.56
CA LEU A 561 -35.86 -18.08 -0.43
C LEU A 561 -37.09 -18.96 -0.11
N GLN A 562 -38.03 -18.46 0.70
CA GLN A 562 -39.28 -19.15 1.01
C GLN A 562 -40.19 -19.39 -0.20
N ARG A 563 -40.07 -18.57 -1.25
CA ARG A 563 -40.78 -18.76 -2.52
C ARG A 563 -40.18 -19.87 -3.39
N LYS A 564 -39.00 -20.39 -3.00
CA LYS A 564 -38.29 -21.48 -3.68
C LYS A 564 -38.04 -21.19 -5.17
N PRO A 565 -37.34 -20.09 -5.50
CA PRO A 565 -36.86 -19.88 -6.86
C PRO A 565 -36.04 -21.09 -7.31
N LEU A 566 -36.03 -21.38 -8.61
CA LEU A 566 -35.27 -22.50 -9.20
C LEU A 566 -33.79 -22.44 -8.81
N MET A 567 -33.25 -21.22 -8.68
CA MET A 567 -31.93 -20.98 -8.11
C MET A 567 -31.85 -19.57 -7.53
N TYR A 568 -31.20 -19.43 -6.37
CA TYR A 568 -30.82 -18.14 -5.82
C TYR A 568 -29.46 -18.24 -5.14
N CYS A 569 -28.53 -17.36 -5.49
CA CYS A 569 -27.25 -17.23 -4.79
C CYS A 569 -26.73 -15.80 -4.85
N ARG A 570 -25.87 -15.44 -3.89
CA ARG A 570 -25.38 -14.08 -3.74
C ARG A 570 -23.91 -14.03 -3.35
N TYR A 571 -23.12 -13.34 -4.16
CA TYR A 571 -21.75 -12.96 -3.85
C TYR A 571 -21.73 -11.54 -3.29
N ILE A 572 -21.77 -11.41 -1.96
CA ILE A 572 -21.84 -10.12 -1.26
C ILE A 572 -23.06 -9.27 -1.70
N ASP A 573 -22.90 -8.37 -2.67
CA ASP A 573 -23.90 -7.47 -3.23
C ASP A 573 -24.51 -7.95 -4.56
N ASP A 574 -23.83 -8.86 -5.27
CA ASP A 574 -24.26 -9.40 -6.57
C ASP A 574 -25.14 -10.65 -6.37
N CYS A 575 -26.43 -10.57 -6.68
CA CYS A 575 -27.38 -11.69 -6.62
C CYS A 575 -27.59 -12.29 -8.01
N PHE A 576 -27.71 -13.62 -8.09
CA PHE A 576 -28.14 -14.35 -9.28
C PHE A 576 -29.38 -15.15 -8.93
N ILE A 577 -30.44 -14.97 -9.73
CA ILE A 577 -31.73 -15.58 -9.49
C ILE A 577 -32.28 -16.20 -10.77
N VAL A 578 -32.89 -17.38 -10.62
CA VAL A 578 -33.61 -18.09 -11.67
C VAL A 578 -34.99 -18.44 -11.15
N THR A 579 -36.03 -18.08 -11.89
CA THR A 579 -37.43 -18.38 -11.58
C THR A 579 -38.10 -19.09 -12.75
N SER A 580 -39.27 -19.69 -12.50
CA SER A 580 -40.01 -20.39 -13.56
C SER A 580 -40.71 -19.42 -14.51
N THR A 581 -41.06 -18.22 -14.02
CA THR A 581 -41.81 -17.21 -14.77
C THR A 581 -41.29 -15.79 -14.49
N GLN A 582 -41.56 -14.87 -15.42
CA GLN A 582 -41.24 -13.45 -15.24
C GLN A 582 -42.05 -12.84 -14.08
N PHE A 583 -43.31 -13.28 -13.89
CA PHE A 583 -44.13 -12.84 -12.77
C PHE A 583 -43.49 -13.17 -11.42
N GLU A 584 -42.98 -14.38 -11.27
CA GLU A 584 -42.26 -14.79 -10.06
C GLU A 584 -40.97 -13.98 -9.86
N MET A 585 -40.25 -13.67 -10.95
CA MET A 585 -39.04 -12.83 -10.92
C MET A 585 -39.36 -11.41 -10.43
N ASP A 586 -40.39 -10.80 -11.00
CA ASP A 586 -40.85 -9.45 -10.65
C ASP A 586 -41.30 -9.39 -9.19
N GLU A 587 -41.98 -10.43 -8.70
CA GLU A 587 -42.40 -10.53 -7.31
C GLU A 587 -41.21 -10.69 -6.36
N CYS A 588 -40.21 -11.51 -6.70
CA CYS A 588 -38.97 -11.62 -5.93
C CYS A 588 -38.24 -10.26 -5.87
N PHE A 589 -38.15 -9.54 -7.00
CA PHE A 589 -37.53 -8.22 -7.05
C PHE A 589 -38.28 -7.19 -6.20
N ARG A 590 -39.61 -7.20 -6.25
CA ARG A 590 -40.47 -6.33 -5.44
C ARG A 590 -40.27 -6.59 -3.94
N ILE A 591 -40.39 -7.85 -3.52
CA ILE A 591 -40.22 -8.26 -2.12
C ILE A 591 -38.86 -7.81 -1.57
N MET A 592 -37.77 -8.05 -2.29
CA MET A 592 -36.42 -7.64 -1.87
C MET A 592 -36.29 -6.13 -1.63
N ASN A 593 -36.94 -5.32 -2.47
CA ASN A 593 -36.90 -3.86 -2.37
C ASN A 593 -37.79 -3.27 -1.26
N GLU A 594 -38.68 -4.09 -0.68
CA GLU A 594 -39.58 -3.70 0.40
C GLU A 594 -39.06 -4.07 1.80
N GLN A 595 -38.07 -4.96 1.89
CA GLN A 595 -37.56 -5.45 3.18
C GLN A 595 -36.85 -4.39 4.03
N SER A 596 -36.37 -3.31 3.42
CA SER A 596 -35.64 -2.26 4.13
C SER A 596 -35.90 -0.90 3.52
N GLN A 597 -35.94 0.11 4.38
CA GLN A 597 -36.03 1.51 3.97
C GLN A 597 -34.83 1.94 3.11
N TYR A 598 -33.62 1.43 3.38
CA TYR A 598 -32.38 1.93 2.76
C TYR A 598 -31.72 0.96 1.78
N ILE A 599 -32.07 -0.33 1.82
CA ILE A 599 -31.57 -1.29 0.83
C ILE A 599 -32.46 -1.22 -0.39
N LYS A 600 -31.83 -0.92 -1.53
CA LYS A 600 -32.47 -0.92 -2.84
C LYS A 600 -31.64 -1.75 -3.79
N LEU A 601 -32.31 -2.48 -4.67
CA LEU A 601 -31.69 -3.35 -5.65
C LEU A 601 -32.01 -2.81 -7.04
N THR A 602 -31.02 -2.87 -7.91
CA THR A 602 -31.23 -2.75 -9.36
C THR A 602 -31.19 -4.12 -9.99
N ARG A 603 -31.84 -4.31 -11.14
CA ARG A 603 -31.82 -5.58 -11.87
C ARG A 603 -31.22 -5.44 -13.25
N GLU A 604 -30.47 -6.47 -13.67
CA GLU A 604 -29.93 -6.61 -15.02
C GLU A 604 -30.54 -7.86 -15.66
N VAL A 605 -31.04 -7.68 -16.89
CA VAL A 605 -31.66 -8.72 -17.71
C VAL A 605 -30.68 -9.19 -18.80
N PRO A 606 -30.84 -10.41 -19.33
CA PRO A 606 -29.97 -10.91 -20.39
C PRO A 606 -30.00 -10.04 -21.64
N ARG A 607 -28.85 -9.83 -22.27
CA ARG A 607 -28.71 -9.21 -23.60
C ARG A 607 -28.22 -10.25 -24.59
N ASP A 608 -28.91 -10.41 -25.71
CA ASP A 608 -28.65 -11.48 -26.69
C ASP A 608 -28.63 -12.88 -26.05
N GLY A 609 -29.45 -13.06 -25.00
CA GLY A 609 -29.54 -14.29 -24.20
C GLY A 609 -28.40 -14.50 -23.20
N TRP A 610 -27.46 -13.55 -23.05
CA TRP A 610 -26.34 -13.64 -22.10
C TRP A 610 -26.51 -12.67 -20.94
N LEU A 611 -26.40 -13.19 -19.72
CA LEU A 611 -26.43 -12.41 -18.48
C LEU A 611 -25.02 -12.35 -17.87
N PRO A 612 -24.43 -11.17 -17.70
CA PRO A 612 -23.22 -11.00 -16.90
C PRO A 612 -23.46 -11.34 -15.43
N TYR A 613 -22.60 -12.18 -14.84
CA TYR A 613 -22.55 -12.40 -13.39
C TYR A 613 -21.12 -12.71 -12.96
N LEU A 614 -20.61 -11.95 -11.97
CA LEU A 614 -19.21 -11.99 -11.55
C LEU A 614 -18.23 -11.80 -12.73
N ASN A 615 -17.33 -12.75 -12.95
CA ASN A 615 -16.39 -12.82 -14.08
C ASN A 615 -16.86 -13.79 -15.17
N THR A 616 -18.17 -14.04 -15.25
CA THR A 616 -18.79 -14.96 -16.22
C THR A 616 -19.97 -14.32 -16.95
N GLN A 617 -20.29 -14.86 -18.11
CA GLN A 617 -21.54 -14.61 -18.82
C GLN A 617 -22.27 -15.94 -18.91
N VAL A 618 -23.53 -15.95 -18.52
CA VAL A 618 -24.36 -17.16 -18.45
C VAL A 618 -25.50 -17.03 -19.45
N LYS A 619 -25.72 -18.09 -20.22
CA LYS A 619 -26.87 -18.26 -21.09
C LYS A 619 -27.56 -19.56 -20.74
N VAL A 620 -28.87 -19.50 -20.55
CA VAL A 620 -29.71 -20.68 -20.33
C VAL A 620 -30.64 -20.80 -21.53
N SER A 621 -30.65 -21.96 -22.17
CA SER A 621 -31.48 -22.20 -23.36
C SER A 621 -32.00 -23.62 -23.34
N SER A 622 -33.32 -23.78 -23.21
CA SER A 622 -33.98 -25.09 -23.09
C SER A 622 -33.37 -25.99 -22.00
N GLY A 623 -33.05 -25.42 -20.84
CA GLY A 623 -32.41 -26.11 -19.72
C GLY A 623 -30.89 -26.31 -19.86
N VAL A 624 -30.29 -26.03 -21.02
CA VAL A 624 -28.84 -26.12 -21.23
C VAL A 624 -28.16 -24.84 -20.79
N VAL A 625 -27.16 -24.97 -19.91
CA VAL A 625 -26.37 -23.85 -19.39
C VAL A 625 -25.06 -23.71 -20.20
N SER A 626 -24.91 -22.58 -20.88
CA SER A 626 -23.66 -22.15 -21.48
C SER A 626 -23.02 -21.05 -20.65
N VAL A 627 -21.72 -21.16 -20.39
CA VAL A 627 -20.95 -20.17 -19.66
C VAL A 627 -19.71 -19.79 -20.45
N LYS A 628 -19.42 -18.49 -20.50
CA LYS A 628 -18.16 -17.96 -21.02
C LYS A 628 -17.54 -16.95 -20.06
N TRP A 629 -16.26 -16.66 -20.25
CA TRP A 629 -15.58 -15.64 -19.47
C TRP A 629 -16.12 -14.25 -19.81
N TYR A 630 -16.39 -13.46 -18.78
CA TYR A 630 -16.87 -12.09 -18.95
C TYR A 630 -15.91 -11.09 -18.32
N ARG A 631 -15.77 -9.97 -19.02
CA ARG A 631 -15.11 -8.77 -18.53
C ARG A 631 -16.03 -7.59 -18.70
N LYS A 632 -16.09 -6.75 -17.67
CA LYS A 632 -16.77 -5.47 -17.77
C LYS A 632 -16.10 -4.62 -18.86
N THR A 633 -16.91 -4.00 -19.71
CA THR A 633 -16.47 -3.10 -20.78
C THR A 633 -15.59 -1.94 -20.28
N SER A 634 -15.79 -1.53 -19.04
CA SER A 634 -15.01 -0.48 -18.36
C SER A 634 -13.61 -0.91 -17.90
N SER A 635 -13.26 -2.20 -17.96
CA SER A 635 -11.91 -2.67 -17.62
C SER A 635 -10.93 -2.27 -18.73
N LYS A 636 -9.94 -1.43 -18.42
CA LYS A 636 -8.87 -1.03 -19.36
C LYS A 636 -7.83 -2.13 -19.69
N ASN A 637 -8.01 -3.34 -19.15
CA ASN A 637 -7.08 -4.47 -19.33
C ASN A 637 -5.61 -4.14 -19.02
N ILE A 638 -5.37 -3.38 -17.96
CA ILE A 638 -4.02 -2.99 -17.58
C ILE A 638 -3.30 -4.18 -16.94
N LEU A 639 -2.57 -4.92 -17.77
CA LEU A 639 -1.69 -5.99 -17.33
C LEU A 639 -0.33 -5.45 -16.87
N LEU A 640 0.45 -6.32 -16.24
CA LEU A 640 1.79 -6.00 -15.80
C LEU A 640 2.70 -5.68 -17.01
N HIS A 641 3.21 -4.45 -17.07
CA HIS A 641 4.06 -4.00 -18.16
C HIS A 641 5.32 -4.88 -18.34
N ALA A 642 5.69 -5.18 -19.59
CA ALA A 642 6.81 -6.06 -19.92
C ALA A 642 8.17 -5.55 -19.37
N THR A 643 8.38 -4.23 -19.35
CA THR A 643 9.61 -3.62 -18.80
C THR A 643 9.60 -3.47 -17.27
N SER A 644 8.51 -3.85 -16.59
CA SER A 644 8.42 -3.74 -15.14
C SER A 644 9.50 -4.59 -14.44
N ALA A 645 10.00 -4.13 -13.29
CA ALA A 645 11.07 -4.78 -12.53
C ALA A 645 10.59 -6.00 -11.71
N HIS A 646 9.64 -6.77 -12.25
CA HIS A 646 9.18 -8.03 -11.70
C HIS A 646 9.95 -9.21 -12.30
N PRO A 647 10.08 -10.34 -11.59
CA PRO A 647 10.64 -11.57 -12.15
C PRO A 647 9.88 -12.03 -13.40
N GLN A 648 10.59 -12.62 -14.37
CA GLN A 648 9.97 -13.11 -15.61
C GLN A 648 8.93 -14.20 -15.35
N ALA A 649 9.11 -15.00 -14.29
CA ALA A 649 8.12 -15.98 -13.86
C ALA A 649 6.79 -15.31 -13.45
N VAL A 650 6.82 -14.16 -12.77
CA VAL A 650 5.62 -13.42 -12.37
C VAL A 650 4.89 -12.87 -13.60
N LYS A 651 5.63 -12.28 -14.56
CA LYS A 651 5.06 -11.77 -15.81
C LYS A 651 4.38 -12.88 -16.62
N ARG A 652 5.04 -14.02 -16.77
CA ARG A 652 4.46 -15.21 -17.42
C ARG A 652 3.22 -15.71 -16.66
N ALA A 653 3.30 -15.79 -15.33
CA ALA A 653 2.19 -16.25 -14.51
C ALA A 653 0.94 -15.35 -14.63
N VAL A 654 1.09 -14.02 -14.76
CA VAL A 654 -0.04 -13.12 -14.99
C VAL A 654 -0.80 -13.51 -16.27
N VAL A 655 -0.09 -13.71 -17.38
CA VAL A 655 -0.69 -14.09 -18.67
C VAL A 655 -1.27 -15.51 -18.60
N SER A 656 -0.50 -16.48 -18.11
CA SER A 656 -0.95 -17.87 -17.97
C SER A 656 -2.18 -18.00 -17.07
N ASN A 657 -2.25 -17.25 -15.98
CA ASN A 657 -3.41 -17.26 -15.09
C ASN A 657 -4.65 -16.64 -15.74
N MET A 658 -4.48 -15.58 -16.53
CA MET A 658 -5.59 -14.97 -17.27
C MET A 658 -6.17 -15.95 -18.28
N LEU A 659 -5.34 -16.55 -19.14
CA LEU A 659 -5.77 -17.56 -20.12
C LEU A 659 -6.39 -18.79 -19.45
N ARG A 660 -5.79 -19.27 -18.35
CA ARG A 660 -6.34 -20.37 -17.57
C ARG A 660 -7.70 -20.02 -16.99
N THR A 661 -7.85 -18.83 -16.42
CA THR A 661 -9.13 -18.37 -15.86
C THR A 661 -10.19 -18.31 -16.95
N ALA A 662 -9.88 -17.67 -18.08
CA ALA A 662 -10.77 -17.54 -19.22
C ALA A 662 -11.26 -18.91 -19.73
N THR A 663 -10.38 -19.90 -19.76
CA THR A 663 -10.72 -21.27 -20.19
C THR A 663 -11.51 -22.03 -19.11
N SER A 664 -11.10 -21.92 -17.84
CA SER A 664 -11.63 -22.74 -16.74
C SER A 664 -13.09 -22.49 -16.39
N VAL A 665 -13.60 -21.30 -16.72
CA VAL A 665 -15.00 -20.94 -16.43
C VAL A 665 -15.97 -21.33 -17.55
N CYS A 666 -15.47 -21.82 -18.69
CA CYS A 666 -16.28 -22.06 -19.89
C CYS A 666 -16.80 -23.50 -19.99
N THR A 667 -18.03 -23.66 -20.49
CA THR A 667 -18.68 -24.98 -20.65
C THR A 667 -18.42 -25.65 -22.02
N GLY A 668 -18.17 -24.89 -23.09
CA GLY A 668 -17.91 -25.41 -24.44
C GLY A 668 -16.62 -24.90 -25.10
N GLU A 669 -16.21 -25.53 -26.21
CA GLU A 669 -14.98 -25.16 -26.93
C GLU A 669 -15.12 -23.83 -27.68
N ALA A 670 -16.32 -23.52 -28.19
CA ALA A 670 -16.61 -22.23 -28.81
C ALA A 670 -16.45 -21.09 -27.80
N GLU A 671 -17.05 -21.23 -26.60
CA GLU A 671 -16.93 -20.28 -25.51
C GLU A 671 -15.48 -20.14 -25.01
N ARG A 672 -14.72 -21.25 -24.96
CA ARG A 672 -13.28 -21.20 -24.63
C ARG A 672 -12.48 -20.45 -25.68
N LEU A 673 -12.77 -20.64 -26.96
CA LEU A 673 -12.08 -19.94 -28.04
C LEU A 673 -12.38 -18.44 -28.00
N GLU A 674 -13.65 -18.05 -27.82
CA GLU A 674 -14.05 -16.66 -27.64
C GLU A 674 -13.36 -16.04 -26.41
N SER A 675 -13.41 -16.74 -25.27
CA SER A 675 -12.82 -16.27 -24.01
C SER A 675 -11.30 -16.15 -24.08
N ARG A 676 -10.62 -17.03 -24.81
CA ARG A 676 -9.17 -16.93 -25.07
C ARG A 676 -8.83 -15.77 -26.01
N ARG A 677 -9.67 -15.44 -26.98
CA ARG A 677 -9.48 -14.26 -27.84
C ARG A 677 -9.66 -12.95 -27.07
N LEU A 678 -10.58 -12.94 -26.10
CA LEU A 678 -10.82 -11.79 -25.22
C LEU A 678 -9.71 -11.58 -24.18
N ALA A 679 -9.01 -12.64 -23.79
CA ALA A 679 -7.95 -12.64 -22.80
C ALA A 679 -6.64 -12.13 -23.41
#